data_AF-H6NR51-F1
#
_entry.id   AF-H6NR51-F1
#
_cell.length_a   1.000
_cell.length_b   1.000
_cell.length_c   1.000
_cell.angle_alpha   90.00
_cell.angle_beta   90.00
_cell.angle_gamma   90.00
#
_symmetry.space_group_name_H-M   'P 1'
#
loop_
_entity.id
_entity.type
_entity.pdbx_description
1 polymer ?
#
loop_
_entity_poly.entity_id
_entity_poly.type
_entity_poly.pdbx_seq_one_letter_code
_entity_poly.pdbx_strand_id
1 'polypeptide(L)'
;MITQGWTRERLEALFVRCQDVKTHGLPGEEGVLLYCEGLAGTERLVENLSAGLEERIKEARIWLPLPVERLSPGITGEALADQLFSGKALLYFDDSGVLYSVDCAARPERTPQESTTEPTNYGPKDGFIEQLTVNVALIRKRLKTEKLACEQMVIGTRSRTRVALLYMEDLLEESTLLQVRERLHAIETGALMTNEQLKVMLQRPGLGFLPMMYNTTRPDMAVESLMNGRFVLLMDGIPNALIAPVNLSYLLTGAEDAHMPLAFNYVSMLMRRFGFVVTLLLPGFWTDTDDLSPGSDSVSSAGDDLRTEHGHADRGAAGAAAHDVHVPAVPRSGHPPAEHARSFDLRGGGADHRRCDHQCGPFLPGVAGGGGGDLDLPVCAVGRLVRRRGGPHPHVRLPAVGGLRAVRLLHGNLLGARVHGESPILRRPFPVAVLPSGLEGPALRVLPDAEGRGAPAAGGSEVPSAEQTGWGGGGRGVKSLWNVKGLRKRGLSLLRLPALLLPVLLLSGCWNANDVDELDYVNAVGIDYLPEEKQFVVYAQLISFSKVAKGEGNQDVKPVPAWIAEGRGKSYVEAVGRIMANSEHKLYWGHVTSLLLGDTLLRMTNVSDVLESFFRYYEMRYTMWVFGTRDSIPALFIASPNFERTRLGMILHSPEDNYFASSSIRPIRLSRFMAGFYEPYRCVLLPSVSLSKEYWKKNLEPVPSQRISGAYLIQGQKTLGALSMEQLQGLHWLERTTHRAWLDIEEGGEETAILRMRKPRYTIIEGEENGAPVYDLEVSVQGTVSELKRPMTEEELAGKAARLIEEEIRRTYAAGLKLKGDLYGLQQHRYRTAAVLPPRRKAELAAEKLKESSLRQIRVKPYIVSGGKYTLERYNQR
;
A
#
# COMPACT_ATOMS: atom_id res chain seq x y z
N MET A 1 37.57 45.09 -3.71
CA MET A 1 38.72 44.30 -3.21
C MET A 1 39.23 43.45 -4.34
N ILE A 2 40.54 43.23 -4.42
CA ILE A 2 41.20 42.57 -5.56
C ILE A 2 40.76 41.10 -5.62
N THR A 3 40.47 40.60 -6.82
CA THR A 3 40.17 39.18 -7.08
C THR A 3 41.43 38.34 -6.89
N GLN A 4 41.73 37.97 -5.65
CA GLN A 4 42.67 36.90 -5.36
C GLN A 4 42.10 35.60 -5.91
N GLY A 5 42.85 34.97 -6.83
CA GLY A 5 42.55 33.64 -7.35
C GLY A 5 42.52 32.58 -6.25
N TRP A 6 42.14 31.37 -6.63
CA TRP A 6 42.29 30.21 -5.77
C TRP A 6 43.77 29.80 -5.73
N THR A 7 44.24 29.42 -4.54
CA THR A 7 45.54 28.79 -4.32
C THR A 7 45.32 27.41 -3.72
N ARG A 8 46.29 26.50 -3.85
CA ARG A 8 46.25 25.17 -3.22
C ARG A 8 45.91 25.24 -1.73
N GLU A 9 46.62 26.08 -0.99
CA GLU A 9 46.41 26.33 0.44
C GLU A 9 44.98 26.75 0.77
N ARG A 10 44.36 27.60 -0.07
CA ARG A 10 42.99 28.10 0.12
C ARG A 10 41.92 27.06 -0.22
N LEU A 11 42.21 26.16 -1.16
CA LEU A 11 41.36 25.00 -1.48
C LEU A 11 41.41 23.95 -0.37
N GLU A 12 42.61 23.64 0.12
CA GLU A 12 42.79 22.74 1.26
C GLU A 12 42.14 23.31 2.52
N ALA A 13 42.37 24.60 2.84
CA ALA A 13 41.75 25.31 3.96
C ALA A 13 40.22 25.23 3.97
N LEU A 14 39.56 25.25 2.80
CA LEU A 14 38.10 25.15 2.67
C LEU A 14 37.56 23.78 3.10
N PHE A 15 38.37 22.72 2.98
CA PHE A 15 37.96 21.34 3.25
C PHE A 15 38.73 20.66 4.41
N VAL A 16 39.52 21.39 5.21
CA VAL A 16 40.30 20.86 6.35
C VAL A 16 39.49 19.96 7.29
N ARG A 17 38.20 20.29 7.51
CA ARG A 17 37.30 19.53 8.41
C ARG A 17 36.45 18.47 7.69
N CYS A 18 36.66 18.25 6.40
CA CYS A 18 35.96 17.27 5.58
C CYS A 18 36.91 16.13 5.19
N GLN A 19 37.17 15.19 6.10
CA GLN A 19 38.10 14.08 5.82
C GLN A 19 37.57 13.08 4.78
N ASP A 20 36.30 13.20 4.39
CA ASP A 20 35.68 12.52 3.26
C ASP A 20 36.04 13.16 1.91
N VAL A 21 36.61 14.37 1.89
CA VAL A 21 37.28 14.94 0.72
C VAL A 21 38.73 14.46 0.70
N LYS A 22 39.16 13.84 -0.41
CA LYS A 22 40.54 13.38 -0.61
C LYS A 22 41.27 14.28 -1.60
N THR A 23 42.55 14.49 -1.31
CA THR A 23 43.50 15.24 -2.13
C THR A 23 44.55 14.30 -2.71
N HIS A 24 44.78 14.38 -4.02
CA HIS A 24 45.85 13.63 -4.71
C HIS A 24 46.69 14.58 -5.56
N GLY A 25 48.01 14.50 -5.45
CA GLY A 25 48.92 15.24 -6.32
C GLY A 25 48.89 14.69 -7.75
N LEU A 26 49.04 15.57 -8.74
CA LEU A 26 49.06 15.17 -10.15
C LEU A 26 50.42 14.56 -10.55
N PRO A 27 50.45 13.41 -11.25
CA PRO A 27 51.71 12.74 -11.59
C PRO A 27 52.43 13.47 -12.74
N GLY A 28 53.47 14.22 -12.40
CA GLY A 28 54.35 14.92 -13.35
C GLY A 28 54.00 16.39 -13.62
N GLU A 29 53.10 16.99 -12.84
CA GLU A 29 52.72 18.40 -12.90
C GLU A 29 52.55 18.96 -11.47
N GLU A 30 52.82 20.24 -11.24
CA GLU A 30 52.49 20.88 -9.97
C GLU A 30 50.98 21.20 -9.93
N GLY A 31 50.22 20.30 -9.33
CA GLY A 31 48.77 20.44 -9.17
C GLY A 31 48.15 19.42 -8.21
N VAL A 32 46.87 19.62 -7.90
CA VAL A 32 46.08 18.79 -6.99
C VAL A 32 44.70 18.46 -7.55
N LEU A 33 44.31 17.21 -7.37
CA LEU A 33 42.98 16.65 -7.58
C LEU A 33 42.25 16.59 -6.23
N LEU A 34 41.04 17.16 -6.14
CA LEU A 34 40.12 17.01 -5.01
C LEU A 34 38.85 16.28 -5.45
N TYR A 35 38.39 15.32 -4.64
CA TYR A 35 37.10 14.64 -4.84
C TYR A 35 36.49 14.21 -3.50
N CYS A 36 35.17 14.04 -3.45
CA CYS A 36 34.48 13.45 -2.30
C CYS A 36 34.40 11.92 -2.43
N GLU A 37 34.92 11.19 -1.44
CA GLU A 37 34.84 9.72 -1.36
C GLU A 37 33.36 9.27 -1.37
N GLY A 38 33.03 8.21 -2.12
CA GLY A 38 31.66 7.68 -2.22
C GLY A 38 30.67 8.49 -3.06
N LEU A 39 31.05 9.67 -3.58
CA LEU A 39 30.24 10.44 -4.55
C LEU A 39 30.88 10.53 -5.95
N ALA A 40 32.21 10.42 -6.03
CA ALA A 40 32.99 10.42 -7.27
C ALA A 40 33.50 9.02 -7.62
N GLY A 41 33.40 8.64 -8.91
CA GLY A 41 33.93 7.39 -9.45
C GLY A 41 35.42 7.52 -9.78
N THR A 42 36.26 7.37 -8.75
CA THR A 42 37.69 7.69 -8.80
C THR A 42 38.50 6.79 -9.73
N GLU A 43 38.15 5.52 -9.85
CA GLU A 43 38.87 4.50 -10.65
C GLU A 43 39.16 5.01 -12.07
N ARG A 44 38.11 5.43 -12.79
CA ARG A 44 38.20 5.96 -14.16
C ARG A 44 38.97 7.28 -14.27
N LEU A 45 39.04 8.05 -13.19
CA LEU A 45 39.71 9.35 -13.20
C LEU A 45 41.21 9.19 -12.93
N VAL A 46 41.58 8.37 -11.95
CA VAL A 46 42.98 8.07 -11.59
C VAL A 46 43.72 7.37 -12.74
N GLU A 47 43.08 6.42 -13.44
CA GLU A 47 43.65 5.75 -14.62
C GLU A 47 44.05 6.70 -15.76
N ASN A 48 43.43 7.89 -15.83
CA ASN A 48 43.69 8.88 -16.87
C ASN A 48 44.66 10.01 -16.43
N LEU A 49 45.08 10.04 -15.16
CA LEU A 49 46.06 11.01 -14.66
C LEU A 49 47.45 10.67 -15.22
N SER A 50 47.96 11.54 -16.08
CA SER A 50 49.24 11.41 -16.76
C SER A 50 49.82 12.80 -17.06
N ALA A 51 51.15 12.92 -17.10
CA ALA A 51 51.82 14.19 -17.36
C ALA A 51 51.36 14.86 -18.68
N GLY A 52 51.35 16.20 -18.72
CA GLY A 52 50.81 16.99 -19.83
C GLY A 52 49.28 17.10 -19.81
N LEU A 53 48.63 16.92 -18.66
CA LEU A 53 47.18 16.94 -18.52
C LEU A 53 46.61 18.32 -18.83
N GLU A 54 47.22 19.40 -18.33
CA GLU A 54 46.70 20.75 -18.54
C GLU A 54 46.74 21.17 -20.02
N GLU A 55 47.84 20.87 -20.73
CA GLU A 55 47.96 21.15 -22.16
C GLU A 55 46.95 20.34 -22.99
N ARG A 56 46.80 19.04 -22.68
CA ARG A 56 45.84 18.18 -23.38
C ARG A 56 44.39 18.63 -23.16
N ILE A 57 44.04 19.14 -21.98
CA ILE A 57 42.73 19.76 -21.71
C ILE A 57 42.55 21.01 -22.59
N LYS A 58 43.56 21.89 -22.68
CA LYS A 58 43.53 23.12 -23.50
C LYS A 58 43.38 22.83 -25.00
N GLU A 59 44.08 21.82 -25.52
CA GLU A 59 44.03 21.44 -26.93
C GLU A 59 42.76 20.65 -27.30
N ALA A 60 41.88 20.33 -26.33
CA ALA A 60 40.71 19.46 -26.50
C ALA A 60 41.03 18.08 -27.10
N ARG A 61 42.30 17.62 -27.02
CA ARG A 61 42.79 16.35 -27.59
C ARG A 61 42.51 15.13 -26.73
N ILE A 62 41.92 15.31 -25.53
CA ILE A 62 41.60 14.17 -24.66
C ILE A 62 40.27 13.55 -25.10
N TRP A 63 40.34 12.28 -25.50
CA TRP A 63 39.22 11.33 -25.42
C TRP A 63 38.91 11.00 -23.95
N LEU A 64 38.65 12.01 -23.12
CA LEU A 64 38.19 11.77 -21.75
C LEU A 64 36.70 11.42 -21.88
N PRO A 65 36.24 10.25 -21.42
CA PRO A 65 34.82 9.87 -21.51
C PRO A 65 33.93 10.67 -20.53
N LEU A 66 34.47 11.73 -19.92
CA LEU A 66 33.87 12.55 -18.87
C LEU A 66 33.97 14.04 -19.28
N PRO A 67 32.90 14.83 -19.13
CA PRO A 67 32.93 16.24 -19.51
C PRO A 67 33.76 17.05 -18.51
N VAL A 68 34.59 17.96 -19.06
CA VAL A 68 35.48 18.85 -18.30
C VAL A 68 35.05 20.30 -18.53
N GLU A 69 34.91 21.06 -17.46
CA GLU A 69 34.49 22.46 -17.46
C GLU A 69 35.53 23.33 -16.75
N ARG A 70 35.99 24.41 -17.39
CA ARG A 70 36.89 25.39 -16.77
C ARG A 70 36.09 26.33 -15.87
N LEU A 71 36.40 26.35 -14.57
CA LEU A 71 35.71 27.20 -13.61
C LEU A 71 36.22 28.65 -13.68
N SER A 72 35.32 29.60 -13.39
CA SER A 72 35.68 31.02 -13.37
C SER A 72 36.58 31.35 -12.17
N PRO A 73 37.61 32.21 -12.32
CA PRO A 73 38.56 32.52 -11.24
C PRO A 73 37.92 33.28 -10.05
N GLY A 74 36.69 33.76 -10.19
CA GLY A 74 35.90 34.41 -9.12
C GLY A 74 34.82 33.53 -8.49
N ILE A 75 34.84 32.20 -8.69
CA ILE A 75 33.86 31.29 -8.07
C ILE A 75 33.93 31.35 -6.53
N THR A 76 32.77 31.32 -5.87
CA THR A 76 32.65 31.31 -4.40
C THR A 76 32.92 29.92 -3.81
N GLY A 77 33.33 29.85 -2.54
CA GLY A 77 33.57 28.59 -1.83
C GLY A 77 32.33 27.69 -1.81
N GLU A 78 31.16 28.25 -1.50
CA GLU A 78 29.86 27.57 -1.53
C GLU A 78 29.57 26.93 -2.90
N ALA A 79 29.81 27.67 -3.99
CA ALA A 79 29.57 27.16 -5.35
C ALA A 79 30.57 26.06 -5.74
N LEU A 80 31.80 26.14 -5.23
CA LEU A 80 32.82 25.11 -5.40
C LEU A 80 32.47 23.83 -4.62
N ALA A 81 31.96 23.99 -3.40
CA ALA A 81 31.44 22.90 -2.58
C ALA A 81 30.25 22.19 -3.24
N ASP A 82 29.29 22.91 -3.84
CA ASP A 82 28.19 22.28 -4.59
C ASP A 82 28.70 21.49 -5.82
N GLN A 83 29.75 21.93 -6.52
CA GLN A 83 30.35 21.10 -7.59
C GLN A 83 30.95 19.81 -7.02
N LEU A 84 31.77 19.90 -5.97
CA LEU A 84 32.44 18.75 -5.33
C LEU A 84 31.43 17.74 -4.76
N PHE A 85 30.47 18.19 -3.95
CA PHE A 85 29.44 17.36 -3.35
C PHE A 85 28.31 16.97 -4.32
N SER A 86 28.34 17.47 -5.56
CA SER A 86 27.57 16.89 -6.67
C SER A 86 28.19 15.62 -7.25
N GLY A 87 29.41 15.25 -6.82
CA GLY A 87 30.18 14.11 -7.33
C GLY A 87 31.19 14.46 -8.43
N LYS A 88 31.40 15.75 -8.72
CA LYS A 88 32.46 16.18 -9.63
C LYS A 88 33.82 16.20 -8.91
N ALA A 89 34.88 15.90 -9.64
CA ALA A 89 36.25 16.13 -9.20
C ALA A 89 36.69 17.56 -9.56
N LEU A 90 37.56 18.14 -8.74
CA LEU A 90 38.20 19.43 -8.98
C LEU A 90 39.68 19.20 -9.30
N LEU A 91 40.16 19.75 -10.41
CA LEU A 91 41.57 19.75 -10.81
C LEU A 91 42.10 21.19 -10.72
N TYR A 92 43.10 21.41 -9.87
CA TYR A 92 43.80 22.68 -9.73
C TYR A 92 45.25 22.51 -10.17
N PHE A 93 45.73 23.42 -11.01
CA PHE A 93 47.12 23.46 -11.47
C PHE A 93 47.81 24.69 -10.89
N ASP A 94 48.94 24.50 -10.20
CA ASP A 94 49.67 25.58 -9.52
C ASP A 94 50.34 26.52 -10.53
N ASP A 95 50.93 25.99 -11.61
CA ASP A 95 51.63 26.73 -12.66
C ASP A 95 50.75 27.78 -13.37
N SER A 96 49.46 27.48 -13.54
CA SER A 96 48.50 28.32 -14.27
C SER A 96 47.48 29.03 -13.38
N GLY A 97 47.33 28.59 -12.13
CA GLY A 97 46.28 29.04 -11.21
C GLY A 97 44.86 28.73 -11.72
N VAL A 98 44.70 27.78 -12.65
CA VAL A 98 43.41 27.44 -13.26
C VAL A 98 42.78 26.26 -12.55
N LEU A 99 41.46 26.39 -12.31
CA LEU A 99 40.63 25.36 -11.69
C LEU A 99 39.64 24.80 -12.73
N TYR A 100 39.60 23.48 -12.85
CA TYR A 100 38.67 22.74 -13.69
C TYR A 100 37.79 21.84 -12.84
N SER A 101 36.55 21.61 -13.27
CA SER A 101 35.70 20.55 -12.74
C SER A 101 35.50 19.46 -13.78
N VAL A 102 35.65 18.21 -13.36
CA VAL A 102 35.44 17.00 -14.18
C VAL A 102 34.22 16.28 -13.63
N ASP A 103 33.22 16.01 -14.46
CA ASP A 103 32.06 15.25 -14.02
C ASP A 103 32.38 13.75 -13.99
N CYS A 104 32.71 13.25 -12.80
CA CYS A 104 32.93 11.85 -12.49
C CYS A 104 31.87 11.30 -11.51
N ALA A 105 30.66 11.87 -11.50
CA ALA A 105 29.66 11.57 -10.48
C ALA A 105 29.19 10.10 -10.52
N ALA A 106 29.72 9.28 -9.62
CA ALA A 106 29.27 7.91 -9.36
C ALA A 106 28.41 7.89 -8.09
N ARG A 107 27.32 8.65 -8.13
CA ARG A 107 26.38 8.73 -6.99
C ARG A 107 25.79 7.33 -6.74
N PRO A 108 25.56 6.91 -5.47
CA PRO A 108 24.90 5.64 -5.19
C PRO A 108 23.54 5.53 -5.88
N GLU A 109 23.48 4.69 -6.93
CA GLU A 109 22.28 4.38 -7.69
C GLU A 109 21.57 3.16 -7.08
N ARG A 110 20.34 3.39 -6.59
CA ARG A 110 19.29 2.40 -6.26
C ARG A 110 19.72 1.00 -5.76
N THR A 111 20.64 0.93 -4.79
CA THR A 111 20.91 -0.27 -3.96
C THR A 111 20.93 -0.08 -2.42
N PRO A 112 20.62 1.08 -1.79
CA PRO A 112 20.22 1.07 -0.38
C PRO A 112 18.94 0.26 -0.20
N GLN A 113 18.92 -0.67 0.75
CA GLN A 113 17.69 -1.38 1.12
C GLN A 113 16.72 -0.44 1.85
N GLU A 114 15.43 -0.75 1.80
CA GLU A 114 14.43 -0.05 2.60
C GLU A 114 14.62 -0.42 4.08
N SER A 115 14.44 0.53 5.00
CA SER A 115 14.66 0.26 6.42
C SER A 115 13.65 -0.77 6.96
N THR A 116 14.17 -1.91 7.40
CA THR A 116 13.38 -2.95 8.07
C THR A 116 12.90 -2.53 9.47
N THR A 117 13.59 -1.60 10.13
CA THR A 117 13.28 -1.18 11.52
C THR A 117 12.48 0.11 11.62
N GLU A 118 12.56 0.97 10.60
CA GLU A 118 11.81 2.22 10.48
C GLU A 118 11.08 2.26 9.12
N PRO A 119 10.19 1.29 8.81
CA PRO A 119 9.44 1.28 7.56
C PRO A 119 8.47 2.46 7.53
N THR A 120 8.38 3.14 6.38
CA THR A 120 7.49 4.31 6.24
C THR A 120 6.62 4.24 4.99
N ASN A 121 5.40 4.75 5.13
CA ASN A 121 4.47 4.88 4.00
C ASN A 121 4.68 6.18 3.22
N TYR A 122 5.32 7.17 3.84
CA TYR A 122 5.55 8.50 3.29
C TYR A 122 6.99 8.97 3.59
N GLY A 123 7.70 9.43 2.55
CA GLY A 123 9.06 9.96 2.67
C GLY A 123 10.09 9.23 1.81
N PRO A 124 11.39 9.58 1.95
CA PRO A 124 12.50 8.82 1.38
C PRO A 124 12.57 7.40 1.94
N LYS A 125 12.78 6.42 1.05
CA LYS A 125 12.85 4.98 1.37
C LYS A 125 14.28 4.42 1.49
N ASP A 126 15.31 5.24 1.27
CA ASP A 126 16.70 4.80 1.38
C ASP A 126 17.14 4.68 2.85
N GLY A 127 17.57 3.49 3.27
CA GLY A 127 18.24 3.26 4.55
C GLY A 127 19.76 3.42 4.47
N PHE A 128 20.40 3.51 5.64
CA PHE A 128 21.84 3.28 5.78
C PHE A 128 22.19 1.79 5.54
N ILE A 129 23.45 1.52 5.18
CA ILE A 129 24.00 0.18 4.95
C ILE A 129 25.27 -0.03 5.78
N GLU A 130 25.91 -1.20 5.73
CA GLU A 130 27.09 -1.51 6.55
C GLU A 130 28.36 -0.70 6.18
N GLN A 131 28.42 -0.09 5.00
CA GLN A 131 29.61 0.61 4.52
C GLN A 131 29.65 2.09 4.95
N LEU A 132 30.65 2.47 5.77
CA LEU A 132 30.79 3.83 6.29
C LEU A 132 30.85 4.90 5.18
N THR A 133 31.67 4.67 4.15
CA THR A 133 31.85 5.61 3.02
C THR A 133 30.52 5.89 2.29
N VAL A 134 29.68 4.87 2.10
CA VAL A 134 28.36 5.04 1.45
C VAL A 134 27.39 5.79 2.36
N ASN A 135 27.40 5.53 3.67
CA ASN A 135 26.55 6.24 4.62
C ASN A 135 26.87 7.74 4.70
N VAL A 136 28.16 8.11 4.68
CA VAL A 136 28.59 9.52 4.59
C VAL A 136 28.12 10.14 3.26
N ALA A 137 28.27 9.43 2.14
CA ALA A 137 27.80 9.88 0.83
C ALA A 137 26.27 10.08 0.77
N LEU A 138 25.46 9.24 1.46
CA LEU A 138 24.00 9.38 1.55
C LEU A 138 23.56 10.66 2.30
N ILE A 139 24.37 11.13 3.27
CA ILE A 139 24.19 12.41 3.97
C ILE A 139 24.65 13.56 3.06
N ARG A 140 25.87 13.50 2.49
CA ARG A 140 26.43 14.54 1.59
C ARG A 140 25.58 14.80 0.34
N LYS A 141 24.93 13.75 -0.20
CA LYS A 141 23.96 13.84 -1.31
C LYS A 141 22.79 14.79 -1.00
N ARG A 142 22.43 14.94 0.27
CA ARG A 142 21.37 15.84 0.77
C ARG A 142 21.95 17.19 1.25
N LEU A 143 23.09 17.17 1.95
CA LEU A 143 23.77 18.35 2.49
C LEU A 143 25.08 18.63 1.74
N LYS A 144 24.98 19.45 0.69
CA LYS A 144 26.10 19.89 -0.14
C LYS A 144 26.71 21.21 0.35
N THR A 145 27.29 21.20 1.54
CA THR A 145 28.00 22.37 2.08
C THR A 145 29.31 21.97 2.74
N GLU A 146 30.31 22.83 2.58
CA GLU A 146 31.59 22.83 3.26
C GLU A 146 31.46 22.91 4.79
N LYS A 147 30.36 23.49 5.30
CA LYS A 147 30.10 23.66 6.74
C LYS A 147 29.74 22.37 7.47
N LEU A 148 29.37 21.32 6.72
CA LEU A 148 29.20 19.99 7.29
C LEU A 148 30.60 19.36 7.43
N ALA A 149 31.09 19.32 8.66
CA ALA A 149 32.34 18.66 9.00
C ALA A 149 32.15 17.13 9.03
N CYS A 150 33.21 16.39 8.71
CA CYS A 150 33.29 14.94 8.79
C CYS A 150 34.68 14.55 9.32
N GLU A 151 34.74 14.20 10.60
CA GLU A 151 35.93 13.71 11.29
C GLU A 151 35.91 12.18 11.37
N GLN A 152 36.85 11.51 10.71
CA GLN A 152 36.99 10.06 10.78
C GLN A 152 38.06 9.68 11.80
N MET A 153 37.81 8.62 12.57
CA MET A 153 38.72 8.09 13.58
C MET A 153 38.62 6.56 13.65
N VAL A 154 39.61 5.94 14.28
CA VAL A 154 39.71 4.48 14.41
C VAL A 154 39.66 4.13 15.90
N ILE A 155 38.65 3.35 16.30
CA ILE A 155 38.41 2.98 17.71
C ILE A 155 38.57 1.47 17.87
N GLY A 156 39.21 1.06 18.97
CA GLY A 156 39.41 -0.34 19.35
C GLY A 156 40.76 -0.91 18.91
N THR A 157 41.46 -1.56 19.85
CA THR A 157 42.84 -2.05 19.66
C THR A 157 42.95 -3.24 18.71
N ARG A 158 41.97 -4.16 18.70
CA ARG A 158 41.93 -5.33 17.80
C ARG A 158 40.99 -5.14 16.62
N SER A 159 39.80 -4.56 16.82
CA SER A 159 38.83 -4.38 15.73
C SER A 159 39.20 -3.26 14.76
N ARG A 160 39.89 -2.21 15.26
CA ARG A 160 40.27 -1.01 14.48
C ARG A 160 39.08 -0.46 13.67
N THR A 161 37.93 -0.37 14.33
CA THR A 161 36.65 0.00 13.71
C THR A 161 36.69 1.48 13.32
N ARG A 162 36.37 1.81 12.06
CA ARG A 162 36.26 3.21 11.64
C ARG A 162 34.95 3.81 12.15
N VAL A 163 35.02 5.03 12.67
CA VAL A 163 33.87 5.83 13.12
C VAL A 163 33.99 7.22 12.51
N ALA A 164 32.90 7.74 11.95
CA ALA A 164 32.82 9.11 11.45
C ALA A 164 31.89 9.95 12.34
N LEU A 165 32.38 11.09 12.79
CA LEU A 165 31.63 12.14 13.47
C LEU A 165 31.28 13.24 12.46
N LEU A 166 29.99 13.48 12.25
CA LEU A 166 29.46 14.50 11.36
C LEU A 166 28.72 15.56 12.17
N TYR A 167 28.94 16.84 11.85
CA TYR A 167 28.25 17.96 12.50
C TYR A 167 28.27 19.22 11.61
N MET A 168 27.31 20.13 11.84
CA MET A 168 27.29 21.45 11.22
C MET A 168 28.12 22.43 12.06
N GLU A 169 29.18 22.99 11.50
CA GLU A 169 30.13 23.86 12.20
C GLU A 169 29.48 25.14 12.76
N ASP A 170 28.50 25.70 12.06
CA ASP A 170 27.83 26.95 12.44
C ASP A 170 26.58 26.74 13.32
N LEU A 171 26.21 25.50 13.64
CA LEU A 171 25.02 25.17 14.44
C LEU A 171 25.32 24.39 15.73
N LEU A 172 26.39 23.59 15.77
CA LEU A 172 26.74 22.80 16.96
C LEU A 172 27.53 23.65 17.97
N GLU A 173 27.16 23.57 19.25
CA GLU A 173 27.87 24.25 20.32
C GLU A 173 29.29 23.67 20.52
N GLU A 174 30.31 24.53 20.46
CA GLU A 174 31.73 24.15 20.59
C GLU A 174 32.03 23.39 21.89
N SER A 175 31.39 23.77 23.01
CA SER A 175 31.52 23.09 24.30
C SER A 175 31.04 21.63 24.26
N THR A 176 30.07 21.31 23.39
CA THR A 176 29.56 19.96 23.19
C THR A 176 30.49 19.18 22.26
N LEU A 177 30.96 19.80 21.18
CA LEU A 177 31.92 19.19 20.25
C LEU A 177 33.21 18.76 20.95
N LEU A 178 33.79 19.63 21.80
CA LEU A 178 34.99 19.32 22.57
C LEU A 178 34.79 18.11 23.49
N GLN A 179 33.71 18.09 24.28
CA GLN A 179 33.40 16.95 25.17
C GLN A 179 33.19 15.63 24.41
N VAL A 180 32.63 15.67 23.20
CA VAL A 180 32.41 14.47 22.37
C VAL A 180 33.75 13.98 21.81
N ARG A 181 34.58 14.88 21.29
CA ARG A 181 35.92 14.54 20.78
C ARG A 181 36.82 13.97 21.88
N GLU A 182 36.86 14.61 23.06
CA GLU A 182 37.59 14.11 24.24
C GLU A 182 37.15 12.69 24.63
N ARG A 183 35.82 12.45 24.73
CA ARG A 183 35.32 11.12 25.07
C ARG A 183 35.63 10.08 24.02
N LEU A 184 35.45 10.38 22.73
CA LEU A 184 35.76 9.45 21.64
C LEU A 184 37.24 9.02 21.66
N HIS A 185 38.17 9.93 21.93
CA HIS A 185 39.59 9.60 22.08
C HIS A 185 39.92 8.84 23.37
N ALA A 186 39.12 8.99 24.44
CA ALA A 186 39.29 8.28 25.69
C ALA A 186 38.74 6.83 25.68
N ILE A 187 38.14 6.36 24.58
CA ILE A 187 37.61 4.98 24.49
C ILE A 187 38.73 3.97 24.23
N GLU A 188 39.23 3.39 25.32
CA GLU A 188 40.12 2.22 25.27
C GLU A 188 39.31 0.92 25.34
N THR A 189 39.06 0.30 24.17
CA THR A 189 38.40 -1.02 24.08
C THR A 189 39.23 -2.04 23.29
N GLY A 190 39.06 -3.32 23.63
CA GLY A 190 39.64 -4.43 22.87
C GLY A 190 39.06 -4.53 21.45
N ALA A 191 37.74 -4.44 21.34
CA ALA A 191 37.02 -4.42 20.07
C ALA A 191 35.71 -3.64 20.24
N LEU A 192 35.31 -2.93 19.18
CA LEU A 192 34.03 -2.23 19.10
C LEU A 192 33.17 -2.90 18.03
N MET A 193 32.07 -3.55 18.47
CA MET A 193 31.25 -4.43 17.63
C MET A 193 29.82 -3.90 17.41
N THR A 194 29.31 -3.01 18.26
CA THR A 194 27.93 -2.50 18.15
C THR A 194 27.82 -1.00 18.48
N ASN A 195 26.85 -0.32 17.86
CA ASN A 195 26.52 1.07 18.20
C ASN A 195 26.08 1.23 19.66
N GLU A 196 25.42 0.23 20.25
CA GLU A 196 25.03 0.27 21.68
C GLU A 196 26.26 0.27 22.61
N GLN A 197 27.35 -0.45 22.27
CA GLN A 197 28.60 -0.36 23.04
C GLN A 197 29.18 1.06 23.00
N LEU A 198 29.28 1.66 21.81
CA LEU A 198 29.74 3.05 21.66
C LEU A 198 28.87 4.04 22.43
N LYS A 199 27.54 3.87 22.35
CA LYS A 199 26.55 4.69 23.03
C LYS A 199 26.65 4.58 24.56
N VAL A 200 26.92 3.40 25.12
CA VAL A 200 27.17 3.25 26.56
C VAL A 200 28.51 3.90 26.96
N MET A 201 29.56 3.70 26.17
CA MET A 201 30.90 4.28 26.44
C MET A 201 30.92 5.82 26.40
N LEU A 202 30.07 6.44 25.57
CA LEU A 202 29.95 7.90 25.47
C LEU A 202 29.03 8.53 26.53
N GLN A 203 28.17 7.75 27.21
CA GLN A 203 27.29 8.24 28.26
C GLN A 203 28.06 8.46 29.58
N ARG A 204 27.64 9.47 30.38
CA ARG A 204 28.21 9.67 31.71
C ARG A 204 27.62 8.63 32.68
N PRO A 205 28.43 7.93 33.50
CA PRO A 205 27.90 7.08 34.56
C PRO A 205 27.18 7.94 35.61
N GLY A 206 25.96 7.54 36.01
CA GLY A 206 25.26 8.07 37.18
C GLY A 206 23.95 8.83 36.95
N LEU A 207 23.68 9.37 35.74
CA LEU A 207 22.41 10.05 35.44
C LEU A 207 21.95 9.78 34.00
N GLY A 208 20.84 9.04 33.83
CA GLY A 208 20.32 8.73 32.50
C GLY A 208 19.16 7.74 32.45
N PHE A 209 18.04 8.00 33.15
CA PHE A 209 16.79 7.28 32.85
C PHE A 209 16.31 7.55 31.40
N LEU A 210 16.65 8.73 30.87
CA LEU A 210 16.36 9.11 29.48
C LEU A 210 17.63 8.90 28.61
N PRO A 211 17.50 8.28 27.43
CA PRO A 211 18.64 8.12 26.53
C PRO A 211 19.06 9.47 25.95
N MET A 212 20.35 9.80 26.07
CA MET A 212 20.93 11.04 25.52
C MET A 212 21.26 10.94 24.03
N MET A 213 21.11 9.75 23.43
CA MET A 213 21.41 9.48 22.02
C MET A 213 20.38 8.52 21.42
N TYR A 214 20.03 8.73 20.15
CA TYR A 214 19.01 7.98 19.40
C TYR A 214 19.64 7.25 18.21
N ASN A 215 19.29 5.99 17.96
CA ASN A 215 19.70 5.31 16.73
C ASN A 215 18.64 5.52 15.65
N THR A 216 19.06 5.77 14.43
CA THR A 216 18.19 5.73 13.24
C THR A 216 18.84 4.90 12.14
N THR A 217 18.01 4.27 11.31
CA THR A 217 18.43 3.64 10.06
C THR A 217 18.28 4.58 8.86
N ARG A 218 17.80 5.81 9.08
CA ARG A 218 17.36 6.73 8.02
C ARG A 218 18.32 7.91 7.81
N PRO A 219 18.89 8.10 6.60
CA PRO A 219 19.79 9.22 6.29
C PRO A 219 19.12 10.59 6.29
N ASP A 220 17.81 10.68 6.05
CA ASP A 220 17.07 11.93 6.09
C ASP A 220 16.84 12.43 7.53
N MET A 221 16.55 11.53 8.49
CA MET A 221 16.51 11.88 9.91
C MET A 221 17.87 12.35 10.45
N ALA A 222 18.96 11.73 9.98
CA ALA A 222 20.32 12.17 10.31
C ALA A 222 20.58 13.59 9.78
N VAL A 223 20.17 13.88 8.54
CA VAL A 223 20.28 15.22 7.92
C VAL A 223 19.42 16.27 8.63
N GLU A 224 18.16 15.95 8.96
CA GLU A 224 17.30 16.85 9.74
C GLU A 224 17.92 17.13 11.12
N SER A 225 18.55 16.13 11.74
CA SER A 225 19.22 16.32 13.03
C SER A 225 20.47 17.20 12.93
N LEU A 226 21.30 17.02 11.90
CA LEU A 226 22.44 17.91 11.61
C LEU A 226 21.99 19.37 11.43
N MET A 227 20.92 19.59 10.66
CA MET A 227 20.32 20.92 10.45
C MET A 227 19.67 21.53 11.72
N ASN A 228 19.42 20.72 12.75
CA ASN A 228 18.94 21.15 14.06
C ASN A 228 20.08 21.31 15.10
N GLY A 229 21.34 21.38 14.67
CA GLY A 229 22.50 21.57 15.56
C GLY A 229 22.88 20.34 16.37
N ARG A 230 22.53 19.13 15.92
CA ARG A 230 22.98 17.85 16.50
C ARG A 230 24.18 17.31 15.72
N PHE A 231 24.95 16.45 16.35
CA PHE A 231 25.96 15.63 15.68
C PHE A 231 25.44 14.22 15.41
N VAL A 232 26.08 13.56 14.43
CA VAL A 232 25.76 12.20 14.00
C VAL A 232 27.05 11.38 14.02
N LEU A 233 26.99 10.19 14.62
CA LEU A 233 28.05 9.20 14.59
C LEU A 233 27.65 8.03 13.68
N LEU A 234 28.53 7.69 12.73
CA LEU A 234 28.41 6.52 11.87
C LEU A 234 29.55 5.53 12.19
N MET A 235 29.26 4.24 12.23
CA MET A 235 30.24 3.17 12.46
C MET A 235 30.33 2.26 11.24
N ASP A 236 31.55 1.87 10.87
CA ASP A 236 31.79 0.91 9.79
C ASP A 236 31.36 -0.50 10.21
N GLY A 237 30.62 -1.18 9.35
CA GLY A 237 30.03 -2.50 9.60
C GLY A 237 28.60 -2.49 10.18
N ILE A 238 27.95 -1.33 10.37
CA ILE A 238 26.62 -1.24 10.99
C ILE A 238 25.69 -0.29 10.19
N PRO A 239 24.47 -0.72 9.82
CA PRO A 239 23.52 0.09 9.03
C PRO A 239 22.74 1.13 9.85
N ASN A 240 23.31 1.63 10.96
CA ASN A 240 22.65 2.55 11.89
C ASN A 240 23.52 3.78 12.16
N ALA A 241 22.89 4.95 12.20
CA ALA A 241 23.49 6.21 12.67
C ALA A 241 23.05 6.53 14.10
N LEU A 242 23.95 7.09 14.90
CA LEU A 242 23.70 7.52 16.29
C LEU A 242 23.64 9.05 16.36
N ILE A 243 22.46 9.60 16.66
CA ILE A 243 22.16 11.03 16.73
C ILE A 243 22.25 11.53 18.18
N ALA A 244 22.91 12.68 18.39
CA ALA A 244 23.08 13.26 19.71
C ALA A 244 23.37 14.79 19.66
N PRO A 245 23.08 15.57 20.71
CA PRO A 245 22.29 15.19 21.88
C PRO A 245 20.79 15.13 21.55
N VAL A 246 20.08 14.16 22.11
CA VAL A 246 18.61 14.11 22.05
C VAL A 246 17.98 14.43 23.41
N ASN A 247 16.76 14.97 23.37
CA ASN A 247 15.96 15.29 24.53
C ASN A 247 14.61 14.55 24.49
N LEU A 248 13.84 14.59 25.58
CA LEU A 248 12.55 13.90 25.65
C LEU A 248 11.57 14.32 24.55
N SER A 249 11.59 15.59 24.10
CA SER A 249 10.73 16.04 23.01
C SER A 249 11.11 15.42 21.67
N TYR A 250 12.39 15.19 21.42
CA TYR A 250 12.88 14.48 20.22
C TYR A 250 12.43 13.02 20.26
N LEU A 251 12.55 12.34 21.41
CA LEU A 251 12.13 10.94 21.58
C LEU A 251 10.60 10.72 21.42
N LEU A 252 9.78 11.75 21.60
CA LEU A 252 8.33 11.72 21.38
C LEU A 252 7.91 12.15 19.95
N THR A 253 8.88 12.53 19.12
CA THR A 253 8.67 12.89 17.70
C THR A 253 8.93 11.66 16.83
N GLY A 254 8.03 11.39 15.90
CA GLY A 254 8.10 10.24 15.00
C GLY A 254 8.71 10.60 13.65
N ALA A 255 9.38 9.64 13.03
CA ALA A 255 10.10 9.81 11.76
C ALA A 255 9.20 10.16 10.55
N GLU A 256 7.88 9.92 10.64
CA GLU A 256 6.91 10.32 9.61
C GLU A 256 6.27 11.71 9.88
N ASP A 257 6.44 12.28 11.08
CA ASP A 257 5.74 13.52 11.48
C ASP A 257 6.11 14.70 10.57
N ALA A 258 7.34 14.74 10.05
CA ALA A 258 7.84 15.74 9.10
C ALA A 258 7.14 15.72 7.72
N HIS A 259 6.48 14.60 7.38
CA HIS A 259 5.75 14.43 6.11
C HIS A 259 4.23 14.53 6.26
N MET A 260 3.73 14.62 7.49
CA MET A 260 2.30 14.71 7.82
C MET A 260 1.78 16.16 7.67
N PRO A 261 0.50 16.37 7.29
CA PRO A 261 -0.12 17.69 7.33
C PRO A 261 -0.06 18.31 8.73
N LEU A 262 0.26 19.60 8.81
CA LEU A 262 0.55 20.32 10.06
C LEU A 262 -0.50 20.11 11.17
N ALA A 263 -1.79 20.14 10.83
CA ALA A 263 -2.87 19.92 11.79
C ALA A 263 -2.89 18.49 12.38
N PHE A 264 -2.57 17.48 11.56
CA PHE A 264 -2.46 16.09 12.03
C PHE A 264 -1.21 15.90 12.90
N ASN A 265 -0.07 16.47 12.49
CA ASN A 265 1.19 16.42 13.23
C ASN A 265 1.05 17.01 14.65
N TYR A 266 0.43 18.19 14.80
CA TYR A 266 0.19 18.75 16.13
C TYR A 266 -0.71 17.87 17.02
N VAL A 267 -1.72 17.21 16.44
CA VAL A 267 -2.60 16.30 17.18
C VAL A 267 -1.85 15.02 17.57
N SER A 268 -1.08 14.40 16.67
CA SER A 268 -0.31 13.18 16.97
C SER A 268 0.76 13.45 18.04
N MET A 269 1.51 14.56 17.94
CA MET A 269 2.46 14.99 18.97
C MET A 269 1.79 15.22 20.32
N LEU A 270 0.61 15.87 20.35
CA LEU A 270 -0.13 16.10 21.59
C LEU A 270 -0.63 14.78 22.21
N MET A 271 -1.15 13.86 21.40
CA MET A 271 -1.59 12.55 21.87
C MET A 271 -0.42 11.71 22.41
N ARG A 272 0.76 11.70 21.76
CA ARG A 272 1.93 10.99 22.30
C ARG A 272 2.43 11.59 23.62
N ARG A 273 2.44 12.93 23.75
CA ARG A 273 2.80 13.61 25.01
C ARG A 273 1.79 13.32 26.13
N PHE A 274 0.49 13.33 25.82
CA PHE A 274 -0.57 12.98 26.78
C PHE A 274 -0.48 11.51 27.19
N GLY A 275 -0.32 10.60 26.22
CA GLY A 275 -0.13 9.18 26.46
C GLY A 275 1.07 8.89 27.37
N PHE A 276 2.22 9.52 27.12
CA PHE A 276 3.41 9.41 27.99
C PHE A 276 3.10 9.82 29.44
N VAL A 277 2.38 10.93 29.65
CA VAL A 277 1.97 11.38 31.00
C VAL A 277 0.98 10.40 31.63
N VAL A 278 0.01 9.86 30.87
CA VAL A 278 -0.93 8.85 31.37
C VAL A 278 -0.19 7.58 31.76
N THR A 279 0.66 7.01 30.90
CA THR A 279 1.42 5.79 31.19
C THR A 279 2.33 5.95 32.41
N LEU A 280 2.89 7.14 32.66
CA LEU A 280 3.73 7.40 33.82
C LEU A 280 2.91 7.50 35.13
N LEU A 281 1.68 8.02 35.09
CA LEU A 281 0.85 8.28 36.27
C LEU A 281 -0.17 7.17 36.59
N LEU A 282 -0.60 6.40 35.57
CA LEU A 282 -1.66 5.39 35.69
C LEU A 282 -1.32 4.25 36.67
N PRO A 283 -0.08 3.71 36.75
CA PRO A 283 0.24 2.66 37.71
C PRO A 283 0.08 3.13 39.16
N GLY A 284 0.52 4.36 39.47
CA GLY A 284 0.39 4.94 40.81
C GLY A 284 -1.07 5.23 41.19
N PHE A 285 -1.89 5.63 40.23
CA PHE A 285 -3.34 5.76 40.43
C PHE A 285 -4.01 4.41 40.71
N TRP A 286 -3.63 3.36 39.97
CA TRP A 286 -4.19 2.02 40.15
C TRP A 286 -3.88 1.44 41.53
N THR A 287 -2.62 1.56 42.01
CA THR A 287 -2.24 1.08 43.35
C THR A 287 -2.91 1.84 44.50
N ASP A 288 -3.19 3.14 44.33
CA ASP A 288 -3.89 3.97 45.34
C ASP A 288 -5.39 3.62 45.41
N THR A 289 -5.99 3.11 44.33
CA THR A 289 -7.40 2.71 44.33
C THR A 289 -7.70 1.41 45.09
N ASP A 290 -6.74 0.50 45.23
CA ASP A 290 -6.93 -0.74 46.01
C ASP A 290 -6.95 -0.47 47.53
N ASP A 291 -6.10 0.44 48.01
CA ASP A 291 -6.05 0.92 49.42
C ASP A 291 -7.31 1.72 49.83
N LEU A 292 -8.14 2.12 48.86
CA LEU A 292 -9.36 2.91 49.06
C LEU A 292 -10.63 2.08 49.31
N SER A 293 -10.52 0.75 49.43
CA SER A 293 -11.64 -0.16 49.70
C SER A 293 -11.94 -0.30 51.23
N PRO A 294 -13.04 0.29 51.77
CA PRO A 294 -13.30 0.28 53.20
C PRO A 294 -14.40 -0.74 53.56
N GLY A 295 -13.97 -1.91 54.03
CA GLY A 295 -14.75 -2.76 54.93
C GLY A 295 -15.66 -3.83 54.31
N SER A 296 -15.39 -5.07 54.70
CA SER A 296 -16.40 -6.14 54.80
C SER A 296 -16.13 -7.00 56.04
N ASP A 297 -16.29 -6.39 57.22
CA ASP A 297 -16.34 -7.09 58.52
C ASP A 297 -17.79 -7.26 58.99
N SER A 298 -18.04 -8.33 59.79
CA SER A 298 -19.35 -8.85 60.24
C SER A 298 -20.19 -9.50 59.13
N VAL A 299 -20.86 -10.66 59.27
CA VAL A 299 -21.65 -11.31 60.35
C VAL A 299 -21.60 -12.85 60.12
N SER A 300 -21.74 -13.84 61.05
CA SER A 300 -22.18 -13.96 62.46
C SER A 300 -21.53 -15.18 63.18
N SER A 301 -21.65 -15.23 64.53
CA SER A 301 -21.92 -16.41 65.41
C SER A 301 -20.96 -17.63 65.43
N ALA A 302 -20.80 -18.41 66.52
CA ALA A 302 -20.99 -18.33 67.99
C ALA A 302 -20.89 -19.79 68.52
N GLY A 303 -20.29 -20.04 69.69
CA GLY A 303 -20.18 -21.39 70.31
C GLY A 303 -19.11 -22.26 69.62
N ASP A 304 -18.05 -22.74 70.28
CA ASP A 304 -18.03 -23.64 71.45
C ASP A 304 -19.03 -24.79 71.36
N ASP A 305 -18.56 -25.96 70.92
CA ASP A 305 -18.79 -27.20 71.66
C ASP A 305 -17.69 -28.26 71.41
N LEU A 306 -17.52 -29.18 72.35
CA LEU A 306 -16.28 -29.97 72.57
C LEU A 306 -16.25 -31.37 71.95
N ARG A 307 -15.02 -31.87 71.70
CA ARG A 307 -14.60 -33.31 71.59
C ARG A 307 -15.18 -34.08 70.37
N THR A 308 -14.58 -35.18 69.88
CA THR A 308 -13.59 -36.12 70.45
C THR A 308 -12.77 -36.82 69.35
N GLU A 309 -11.52 -37.15 69.69
CA GLU A 309 -10.73 -38.37 69.35
C GLU A 309 -10.77 -39.07 67.98
N HIS A 310 -9.56 -39.17 67.41
CA HIS A 310 -8.92 -40.33 66.76
C HIS A 310 -9.69 -41.32 65.84
N GLY A 311 -9.20 -41.45 64.59
CA GLY A 311 -9.58 -42.58 63.71
C GLY A 311 -8.92 -42.59 62.31
N HIS A 312 -7.58 -42.65 62.24
CA HIS A 312 -6.74 -42.97 61.06
C HIS A 312 -7.24 -42.71 59.61
N ALA A 313 -6.60 -41.74 58.94
CA ALA A 313 -6.20 -41.83 57.53
C ALA A 313 -4.93 -40.98 57.28
N ASP A 314 -4.18 -41.30 56.21
CA ASP A 314 -2.77 -40.90 56.00
C ASP A 314 -2.49 -39.42 55.60
N ARG A 315 -1.30 -38.95 56.00
CA ARG A 315 -0.37 -38.01 55.33
C ARG A 315 -0.86 -36.63 54.88
N GLY A 316 -0.58 -35.63 55.71
CA GLY A 316 0.75 -34.99 55.69
C GLY A 316 1.21 -34.23 54.44
N ALA A 317 1.19 -32.89 54.57
CA ALA A 317 2.06 -31.89 53.93
C ALA A 317 1.92 -31.59 52.42
N ALA A 318 1.53 -30.35 52.13
CA ALA A 318 1.94 -29.63 50.92
C ALA A 318 2.15 -28.14 51.25
N GLY A 319 3.40 -27.70 51.22
CA GLY A 319 3.79 -26.30 51.29
C GLY A 319 4.89 -26.03 50.27
N ALA A 320 4.64 -25.04 49.41
CA ALA A 320 5.56 -24.40 48.46
C ALA A 320 6.07 -25.19 47.23
N ALA A 321 6.33 -24.37 46.19
CA ALA A 321 7.21 -24.55 45.03
C ALA A 321 6.68 -25.19 43.73
N ALA A 322 6.59 -24.32 42.71
CA ALA A 322 7.05 -24.45 41.32
C ALA A 322 6.67 -25.68 40.46
N HIS A 323 6.14 -25.39 39.26
CA HIS A 323 6.05 -26.35 38.15
C HIS A 323 6.54 -25.71 36.84
N ASP A 324 7.63 -26.26 36.31
CA ASP A 324 7.89 -26.45 34.87
C ASP A 324 8.92 -27.59 34.76
N VAL A 325 8.45 -28.83 34.57
CA VAL A 325 8.37 -29.56 33.29
C VAL A 325 9.75 -30.02 32.76
N HIS A 326 10.02 -31.32 32.90
CA HIS A 326 11.14 -31.97 32.22
C HIS A 326 10.78 -33.39 31.72
N VAL A 327 11.21 -33.63 30.47
CA VAL A 327 11.36 -34.85 29.65
C VAL A 327 11.23 -36.24 30.35
N PRO A 328 10.50 -37.21 29.75
CA PRO A 328 10.62 -38.63 30.07
C PRO A 328 11.64 -39.36 29.16
N ALA A 329 12.36 -40.34 29.71
CA ALA A 329 13.35 -41.15 29.01
C ALA A 329 13.09 -42.66 29.06
N VAL A 330 13.64 -43.33 28.04
CA VAL A 330 13.70 -44.78 27.72
C VAL A 330 14.08 -45.72 28.88
N PRO A 331 13.55 -46.97 28.93
CA PRO A 331 14.23 -48.12 29.53
C PRO A 331 14.93 -49.02 28.47
N ARG A 332 16.12 -49.53 28.79
CA ARG A 332 16.93 -50.44 27.95
C ARG A 332 16.79 -51.92 28.39
N SER A 333 16.88 -52.87 27.46
CA SER A 333 17.81 -54.04 27.53
C SER A 333 17.66 -54.96 26.30
N GLY A 334 18.75 -55.65 25.92
CA GLY A 334 18.78 -56.64 24.82
C GLY A 334 20.04 -56.53 23.96
N HIS A 335 20.87 -57.58 23.92
CA HIS A 335 22.20 -57.63 23.26
C HIS A 335 22.16 -58.50 21.96
N PRO A 336 23.27 -58.75 21.22
CA PRO A 336 23.28 -58.80 19.74
C PRO A 336 23.36 -60.25 19.19
N PRO A 337 23.71 -60.55 17.90
CA PRO A 337 25.01 -60.26 17.26
C PRO A 337 24.91 -59.77 15.79
N ALA A 338 26.08 -59.57 15.15
CA ALA A 338 26.23 -59.30 13.71
C ALA A 338 26.61 -60.58 12.94
N GLU A 339 26.41 -60.63 11.61
CA GLU A 339 27.37 -61.17 10.61
C GLU A 339 26.88 -61.15 9.15
N HIS A 340 27.83 -60.98 8.21
CA HIS A 340 27.89 -61.48 6.82
C HIS A 340 26.76 -61.10 5.81
N ALA A 341 27.00 -60.50 4.64
CA ALA A 341 27.93 -60.75 3.52
C ALA A 341 27.43 -61.78 2.47
N ARG A 342 27.76 -61.51 1.19
CA ARG A 342 27.41 -62.21 -0.08
C ARG A 342 26.03 -61.83 -0.65
N SER A 343 25.92 -61.17 -1.82
CA SER A 343 26.36 -61.53 -3.19
C SER A 343 25.65 -62.74 -3.78
N PHE A 344 24.79 -62.54 -4.78
CA PHE A 344 24.79 -63.35 -5.99
C PHE A 344 24.22 -62.57 -7.18
N ASP A 345 24.65 -62.96 -8.37
CA ASP A 345 24.52 -62.25 -9.64
C ASP A 345 23.95 -63.22 -10.71
N LEU A 346 23.71 -62.70 -11.92
CA LEU A 346 23.63 -63.37 -13.22
C LEU A 346 22.27 -63.68 -13.88
N ARG A 347 22.05 -62.91 -14.96
CA ARG A 347 21.61 -63.31 -16.33
C ARG A 347 20.13 -63.68 -16.56
N GLY A 348 19.52 -63.28 -17.70
CA GLY A 348 20.03 -62.39 -18.77
C GLY A 348 19.21 -62.41 -20.07
N GLY A 349 19.62 -61.59 -21.04
CA GLY A 349 19.07 -61.51 -22.41
C GLY A 349 17.94 -60.48 -22.61
N GLY A 350 17.89 -59.67 -23.67
CA GLY A 350 18.85 -59.45 -24.76
C GLY A 350 18.25 -58.64 -25.94
N ALA A 351 19.09 -57.87 -26.64
CA ALA A 351 18.81 -57.05 -27.85
C ALA A 351 17.85 -55.83 -27.67
N ASP A 352 17.93 -54.74 -28.45
CA ASP A 352 18.73 -54.47 -29.66
C ASP A 352 19.22 -52.98 -29.78
N HIS A 353 20.06 -52.68 -30.78
CA HIS A 353 20.96 -51.52 -30.91
C HIS A 353 20.43 -50.25 -31.62
N ARG A 354 21.02 -49.09 -31.23
CA ARG A 354 21.62 -47.95 -32.03
C ARG A 354 21.61 -46.68 -31.14
N ARG A 355 22.69 -46.08 -30.59
CA ARG A 355 23.94 -45.47 -31.15
C ARG A 355 23.69 -44.53 -32.34
N CYS A 356 24.26 -43.33 -32.42
CA CYS A 356 25.53 -42.77 -31.86
C CYS A 356 25.26 -41.48 -31.02
N ASP A 357 25.95 -41.18 -29.91
CA ASP A 357 27.30 -40.56 -29.75
C ASP A 357 27.40 -39.16 -30.43
N HIS A 358 27.98 -38.07 -29.89
CA HIS A 358 28.78 -37.72 -28.69
C HIS A 358 28.78 -36.15 -28.59
N GLN A 359 29.26 -35.38 -27.58
CA GLN A 359 29.92 -35.59 -26.27
C GLN A 359 29.66 -34.34 -25.35
N CYS A 360 30.42 -34.14 -24.25
CA CYS A 360 30.35 -32.97 -23.34
C CYS A 360 31.25 -31.78 -23.76
N GLY A 361 31.04 -30.58 -23.18
CA GLY A 361 31.96 -29.42 -23.27
C GLY A 361 33.22 -29.55 -22.37
N PRO A 362 33.96 -28.47 -21.99
CA PRO A 362 33.62 -27.03 -22.05
C PRO A 362 34.77 -26.12 -22.61
N PHE A 363 34.72 -24.81 -22.30
CA PHE A 363 35.76 -23.74 -22.32
C PHE A 363 35.48 -22.47 -23.16
N LEU A 364 35.58 -21.32 -22.49
CA LEU A 364 35.95 -19.99 -22.99
C LEU A 364 37.46 -19.80 -22.72
N PRO A 365 38.23 -19.05 -23.54
CA PRO A 365 38.17 -17.57 -23.56
C PRO A 365 38.20 -16.96 -24.97
N GLY A 366 37.88 -15.66 -25.09
CA GLY A 366 37.84 -14.95 -26.38
C GLY A 366 38.96 -13.93 -26.57
N VAL A 367 39.02 -13.29 -27.75
CA VAL A 367 39.57 -11.92 -28.00
C VAL A 367 38.99 -11.37 -29.33
N ALA A 368 38.55 -10.11 -29.29
CA ALA A 368 38.37 -9.06 -30.31
C ALA A 368 38.22 -9.34 -31.83
N GLY A 369 37.36 -8.51 -32.50
CA GLY A 369 37.83 -7.79 -33.70
C GLY A 369 36.86 -7.48 -34.86
N GLY A 370 36.07 -6.40 -34.75
CA GLY A 370 35.78 -5.48 -35.88
C GLY A 370 34.70 -5.82 -36.92
N GLY A 371 33.90 -4.82 -37.31
CA GLY A 371 32.97 -4.87 -38.46
C GLY A 371 31.73 -3.99 -38.28
N GLY A 372 31.80 -2.71 -38.70
CA GLY A 372 30.67 -1.79 -38.69
C GLY A 372 29.75 -1.94 -39.92
N GLY A 373 28.56 -1.34 -39.86
CA GLY A 373 27.60 -1.31 -40.96
C GLY A 373 26.37 -0.49 -40.61
N ASP A 374 26.39 0.81 -40.92
CA ASP A 374 25.25 1.70 -40.81
C ASP A 374 24.13 1.36 -41.81
N LEU A 375 22.90 1.70 -41.45
CA LEU A 375 21.85 1.98 -42.45
C LEU A 375 20.80 2.94 -41.87
N ASP A 376 20.85 4.18 -42.34
CA ASP A 376 19.92 5.27 -42.05
C ASP A 376 18.46 4.94 -42.43
N LEU A 377 17.52 5.68 -41.83
CA LEU A 377 16.59 6.59 -42.55
C LEU A 377 15.79 7.45 -41.52
N PRO A 378 15.29 8.65 -41.88
CA PRO A 378 15.32 9.78 -40.94
C PRO A 378 13.98 10.21 -40.33
N VAL A 379 14.09 10.92 -39.21
CA VAL A 379 13.06 11.85 -38.72
C VAL A 379 13.15 13.17 -39.50
N CYS A 380 12.03 13.69 -39.99
CA CYS A 380 11.94 15.08 -40.45
C CYS A 380 10.59 15.72 -40.12
N ALA A 381 10.63 17.00 -39.79
CA ALA A 381 9.51 17.77 -39.25
C ALA A 381 8.87 18.71 -40.29
N VAL A 382 7.60 19.03 -40.07
CA VAL A 382 6.86 20.16 -40.66
C VAL A 382 5.96 20.69 -39.54
N GLY A 383 5.76 21.99 -39.30
CA GLY A 383 5.95 23.18 -40.12
C GLY A 383 4.65 24.01 -40.08
N ARG A 384 4.73 25.34 -40.12
CA ARG A 384 3.67 26.25 -39.58
C ARG A 384 3.00 27.11 -40.69
N LEU A 385 1.82 27.69 -40.39
CA LEU A 385 0.98 28.64 -41.20
C LEU A 385 0.19 27.99 -42.38
N VAL A 386 -0.95 28.51 -42.90
CA VAL A 386 -1.50 29.89 -43.06
C VAL A 386 -3.04 29.97 -42.81
N ARG A 387 -3.59 31.20 -42.67
CA ARG A 387 -4.99 31.63 -42.37
C ARG A 387 -6.03 31.54 -43.53
N ARG A 388 -7.35 31.48 -43.19
CA ARG A 388 -8.42 32.55 -43.33
C ARG A 388 -9.79 32.16 -43.98
N ARG A 389 -10.88 32.82 -43.51
CA ARG A 389 -12.32 32.87 -43.95
C ARG A 389 -13.21 31.64 -43.59
N GLY A 390 -14.50 31.75 -43.20
CA GLY A 390 -15.29 32.92 -42.73
C GLY A 390 -16.84 32.81 -42.81
N GLY A 391 -17.54 32.37 -41.73
CA GLY A 391 -19.00 32.55 -41.43
C GLY A 391 -20.05 31.82 -42.31
N PRO A 392 -21.38 31.88 -42.01
CA PRO A 392 -22.09 32.37 -40.80
C PRO A 392 -23.14 31.37 -40.19
N HIS A 393 -23.86 31.79 -39.13
CA HIS A 393 -24.98 31.06 -38.46
C HIS A 393 -26.32 31.08 -39.24
N PRO A 394 -27.36 30.33 -38.79
CA PRO A 394 -28.44 30.98 -38.01
C PRO A 394 -29.06 30.17 -36.84
N HIS A 395 -29.77 30.87 -35.94
CA HIS A 395 -30.63 30.34 -34.86
C HIS A 395 -32.11 30.25 -35.29
N VAL A 396 -32.89 29.25 -34.82
CA VAL A 396 -34.36 29.40 -34.59
C VAL A 396 -34.87 28.64 -33.35
N ARG A 397 -35.69 29.38 -32.60
CA ARG A 397 -36.52 29.19 -31.38
C ARG A 397 -37.37 27.90 -31.19
N LEU A 398 -37.46 27.48 -29.92
CA LEU A 398 -38.65 27.20 -29.05
C LEU A 398 -40.06 27.05 -29.68
N PRO A 399 -40.92 26.17 -29.11
CA PRO A 399 -41.86 26.62 -28.04
C PRO A 399 -41.97 25.68 -26.81
N ALA A 400 -42.79 26.10 -25.82
CA ALA A 400 -42.96 25.48 -24.49
C ALA A 400 -44.44 25.17 -24.16
N VAL A 401 -44.74 24.93 -22.86
CA VAL A 401 -46.04 24.50 -22.23
C VAL A 401 -46.27 22.98 -22.32
N GLY A 402 -46.62 22.22 -21.27
CA GLY A 402 -46.87 22.44 -19.83
C GLY A 402 -47.80 21.32 -19.29
N GLY A 403 -47.79 20.81 -18.05
CA GLY A 403 -46.97 21.03 -16.83
C GLY A 403 -47.44 20.08 -15.69
N LEU A 404 -47.03 20.33 -14.43
CA LEU A 404 -47.53 19.73 -13.14
C LEU A 404 -47.24 18.22 -12.91
N ARG A 405 -46.81 17.68 -11.75
CA ARG A 405 -46.51 18.14 -10.36
C ARG A 405 -45.44 17.24 -9.70
N ALA A 406 -44.47 17.82 -8.97
CA ALA A 406 -43.80 17.24 -7.78
C ALA A 406 -42.91 18.33 -7.12
N VAL A 407 -43.29 18.92 -5.99
CA VAL A 407 -42.79 18.66 -4.61
C VAL A 407 -41.34 19.11 -4.35
N ARG A 408 -41.19 20.00 -3.36
CA ARG A 408 -39.96 20.70 -2.93
C ARG A 408 -38.94 19.78 -2.25
N LEU A 409 -37.65 20.12 -2.37
CA LEU A 409 -36.77 20.40 -1.22
C LEU A 409 -35.67 21.40 -1.62
N LEU A 410 -35.12 22.13 -0.64
CA LEU A 410 -34.45 23.42 -0.86
C LEU A 410 -32.97 23.32 -1.26
N HIS A 411 -32.56 24.17 -2.21
CA HIS A 411 -31.19 24.68 -2.37
C HIS A 411 -31.23 26.13 -2.89
N GLY A 412 -30.27 26.94 -2.46
CA GLY A 412 -30.01 28.34 -2.82
C GLY A 412 -29.01 28.94 -1.82
N ASN A 413 -28.33 30.07 -2.03
CA ASN A 413 -28.27 31.08 -3.11
C ASN A 413 -27.10 32.04 -2.76
N LEU A 414 -26.42 32.83 -3.63
CA LEU A 414 -26.50 33.22 -5.05
C LEU A 414 -25.08 33.72 -5.51
N LEU A 415 -24.89 33.92 -6.83
CA LEU A 415 -24.07 34.96 -7.55
C LEU A 415 -22.65 35.37 -7.05
N GLY A 416 -21.63 35.64 -7.89
CA GLY A 416 -21.51 35.61 -9.36
C GLY A 416 -20.88 36.90 -9.94
N ALA A 417 -19.75 36.80 -10.68
CA ALA A 417 -19.15 37.92 -11.46
C ALA A 417 -18.18 37.46 -12.59
N ARG A 418 -17.77 38.41 -13.45
CA ARG A 418 -17.14 38.28 -14.79
C ARG A 418 -15.89 39.19 -14.92
N VAL A 419 -14.93 39.12 -15.86
CA VAL A 419 -14.47 38.18 -16.93
C VAL A 419 -13.10 38.70 -17.46
N HIS A 420 -12.28 37.89 -18.16
CA HIS A 420 -10.96 38.20 -18.78
C HIS A 420 -9.79 38.39 -17.78
N GLY A 421 -8.50 38.18 -18.14
CA GLY A 421 -7.91 37.64 -19.38
C GLY A 421 -6.37 37.74 -19.36
N GLU A 422 -5.70 36.88 -20.15
CA GLU A 422 -4.28 36.93 -20.61
C GLU A 422 -3.09 36.99 -19.60
N SER A 423 -2.04 36.23 -19.92
CA SER A 423 -0.73 36.14 -19.23
C SER A 423 0.14 37.39 -19.49
N PRO A 424 1.20 37.70 -18.68
CA PRO A 424 2.49 37.02 -18.91
C PRO A 424 3.45 36.89 -17.69
N ILE A 425 4.60 36.26 -17.96
CA ILE A 425 5.78 36.07 -17.10
C ILE A 425 6.58 37.38 -16.95
N LEU A 426 7.09 37.71 -15.75
CA LEU A 426 8.43 38.31 -15.56
C LEU A 426 8.93 38.29 -14.09
N ARG A 427 10.23 38.60 -13.90
CA ARG A 427 11.05 38.27 -12.72
C ARG A 427 11.32 39.48 -11.79
N ARG A 428 11.19 39.27 -10.46
CA ARG A 428 11.89 39.97 -9.34
C ARG A 428 11.67 41.51 -9.23
N PRO A 429 12.13 42.19 -8.15
CA PRO A 429 12.52 41.75 -6.80
C PRO A 429 11.63 42.36 -5.68
N PHE A 430 11.91 42.03 -4.41
CA PHE A 430 11.39 42.76 -3.24
C PHE A 430 11.98 44.16 -3.12
N PRO A 431 11.18 45.20 -2.77
CA PRO A 431 11.67 46.45 -2.21
C PRO A 431 11.28 46.62 -0.72
N VAL A 432 12.14 47.34 0.01
CA VAL A 432 11.93 47.80 1.40
C VAL A 432 11.27 49.19 1.40
N ALA A 433 10.20 49.40 2.18
CA ALA A 433 9.73 50.69 2.74
C ALA A 433 8.48 50.39 3.62
N VAL A 434 8.43 50.71 4.92
CA VAL A 434 8.28 52.04 5.55
C VAL A 434 6.89 52.66 5.32
N LEU A 435 6.14 52.85 6.42
CA LEU A 435 4.82 53.50 6.50
C LEU A 435 4.93 55.05 6.45
N PRO A 436 3.95 55.76 5.86
CA PRO A 436 3.90 57.21 5.85
C PRO A 436 3.20 57.82 7.08
N SER A 437 3.37 59.14 7.22
CA SER A 437 3.20 59.97 8.41
C SER A 437 1.96 60.90 8.40
N GLY A 438 1.66 61.47 9.58
CA GLY A 438 0.76 62.60 9.81
C GLY A 438 0.22 62.57 11.25
N LEU A 439 0.30 63.60 12.11
CA LEU A 439 0.47 65.04 11.88
C LEU A 439 1.27 65.73 13.01
N GLU A 440 1.94 66.83 12.63
CA GLU A 440 2.23 68.07 13.40
C GLU A 440 3.14 68.05 14.67
N GLY A 441 4.04 69.06 14.72
CA GLY A 441 4.90 69.40 15.87
C GLY A 441 4.45 70.71 16.56
N PRO A 442 5.29 71.49 17.29
CA PRO A 442 6.76 71.61 17.09
C PRO A 442 7.65 71.74 18.37
N ALA A 443 8.96 71.81 18.11
CA ALA A 443 10.00 72.59 18.83
C ALA A 443 10.58 72.17 20.22
N LEU A 444 11.90 71.90 20.17
CA LEU A 444 13.02 72.27 21.08
C LEU A 444 12.94 71.90 22.59
N ARG A 445 13.86 71.11 23.19
CA ARG A 445 15.35 71.19 23.33
C ARG A 445 15.81 72.23 24.38
N VAL A 446 16.66 71.77 25.33
CA VAL A 446 17.63 72.48 26.23
C VAL A 446 17.49 72.07 27.72
N LEU A 447 18.45 71.23 28.15
CA LEU A 447 19.32 71.26 29.37
C LEU A 447 18.74 71.50 30.81
N PRO A 448 19.53 71.21 31.88
CA PRO A 448 19.05 71.02 33.25
C PRO A 448 19.42 72.17 34.21
N ASP A 449 18.94 72.04 35.45
CA ASP A 449 19.51 72.61 36.68
C ASP A 449 19.20 71.60 37.82
N ALA A 450 19.83 71.55 39.00
CA ALA A 450 21.10 71.98 39.57
C ALA A 450 20.88 71.88 41.11
N GLU A 451 21.89 71.35 41.79
CA GLU A 451 22.13 71.21 43.24
C GLU A 451 21.28 71.98 44.28
N GLY A 452 21.04 71.37 45.46
CA GLY A 452 20.23 71.99 46.51
C GLY A 452 20.34 71.53 47.99
N ARG A 453 21.48 71.02 48.47
CA ARG A 453 21.89 70.88 49.91
C ARG A 453 21.21 69.80 50.80
N GLY A 454 21.99 69.22 51.73
CA GLY A 454 21.45 68.76 53.04
C GLY A 454 21.88 67.39 53.60
N ALA A 455 23.17 67.05 53.70
CA ALA A 455 23.66 65.96 54.57
C ALA A 455 23.77 66.44 56.06
N PRO A 456 23.97 65.59 57.11
CA PRO A 456 25.15 64.71 57.31
C PRO A 456 24.80 63.22 57.58
N ALA A 457 25.64 62.22 57.22
CA ALA A 457 26.79 61.63 57.96
C ALA A 457 26.38 60.78 59.21
N ALA A 458 27.05 59.69 59.63
CA ALA A 458 28.34 59.08 59.26
C ALA A 458 28.44 57.58 59.70
N GLY A 459 29.48 56.85 59.25
CA GLY A 459 30.04 55.66 59.91
C GLY A 459 29.26 54.33 59.80
N GLY A 460 29.88 53.15 59.94
CA GLY A 460 31.30 52.84 60.18
C GLY A 460 31.51 51.80 61.30
N SER A 461 32.06 50.63 60.94
CA SER A 461 32.89 49.70 61.76
C SER A 461 32.45 49.24 63.17
N GLU A 462 32.27 47.90 63.28
CA GLU A 462 32.95 46.98 64.24
C GLU A 462 32.71 47.01 65.78
N VAL A 463 32.18 45.88 66.33
CA VAL A 463 32.76 44.95 67.36
C VAL A 463 33.18 45.53 68.76
N PRO A 464 33.34 44.79 69.91
CA PRO A 464 32.85 43.47 70.42
C PRO A 464 32.10 43.52 71.80
N SER A 465 31.73 42.35 72.36
CA SER A 465 31.75 41.97 73.80
C SER A 465 30.88 42.73 74.84
N ALA A 466 30.50 42.20 76.01
CA ALA A 466 30.31 40.83 76.54
C ALA A 466 29.54 40.96 77.88
N GLU A 467 29.22 39.82 78.53
CA GLU A 467 28.67 39.72 79.90
C GLU A 467 27.20 40.13 80.13
N GLN A 468 26.41 39.50 81.00
CA GLN A 468 26.51 38.21 81.72
C GLN A 468 25.10 37.79 82.21
N THR A 469 24.94 36.54 82.67
CA THR A 469 23.74 35.96 83.34
C THR A 469 22.48 35.77 82.48
N GLY A 470 21.66 34.71 82.64
CA GLY A 470 21.84 33.48 83.41
C GLY A 470 20.51 32.73 83.64
N TRP A 471 20.50 31.40 83.40
CA TRP A 471 19.49 30.40 83.84
C TRP A 471 18.07 30.51 83.23
N GLY A 472 17.36 29.43 82.86
CA GLY A 472 17.68 28.00 82.69
C GLY A 472 16.77 27.43 81.56
N GLY A 473 17.13 26.38 80.82
CA GLY A 473 17.09 24.98 81.25
C GLY A 473 15.65 24.42 81.19
N GLY A 474 15.31 23.35 80.49
CA GLY A 474 16.05 22.40 79.64
C GLY A 474 15.16 21.15 79.44
N GLY A 475 15.29 20.38 78.35
CA GLY A 475 14.39 19.24 78.15
C GLY A 475 14.42 18.57 76.78
N ARG A 476 15.16 17.46 76.70
CA ARG A 476 15.23 16.55 75.55
C ARG A 476 13.85 16.00 75.12
N GLY A 477 13.55 16.13 73.82
CA GLY A 477 13.29 14.97 72.96
C GLY A 477 11.88 14.34 72.87
N VAL A 478 11.64 13.78 71.67
CA VAL A 478 10.72 12.67 71.35
C VAL A 478 9.22 12.98 71.24
N LYS A 479 8.74 12.92 69.99
CA LYS A 479 7.38 12.55 69.50
C LYS A 479 6.15 13.26 70.11
N SER A 480 5.44 14.02 69.27
CA SER A 480 4.03 13.76 68.93
C SER A 480 3.54 14.74 67.85
N LEU A 481 2.26 14.61 67.44
CA LEU A 481 1.50 15.46 66.49
C LEU A 481 1.85 15.23 65.00
N TRP A 482 1.11 14.51 64.14
CA TRP A 482 -0.27 13.99 64.16
C TRP A 482 -1.28 14.84 64.92
N ASN A 483 -1.53 16.07 64.45
CA ASN A 483 -2.81 16.74 64.75
C ASN A 483 -3.21 17.81 63.72
N VAL A 484 -3.42 17.40 62.46
CA VAL A 484 -4.06 18.26 61.45
C VAL A 484 -5.58 18.09 61.50
N LYS A 485 -6.20 18.49 62.61
CA LYS A 485 -7.65 18.80 62.65
C LYS A 485 -7.84 20.23 62.16
N GLY A 486 -7.99 20.45 60.85
CA GLY A 486 -8.07 21.84 60.35
C GLY A 486 -8.54 22.13 58.93
N LEU A 487 -8.50 21.20 57.96
CA LEU A 487 -8.96 21.49 56.58
C LEU A 487 -10.29 20.78 56.23
N ARG A 488 -11.39 21.38 56.71
CA ARG A 488 -12.75 20.95 56.39
C ARG A 488 -13.20 21.54 55.04
N LYS A 489 -13.35 20.67 54.04
CA LYS A 489 -14.23 20.82 52.85
C LYS A 489 -14.13 22.16 52.09
N ARG A 490 -13.16 22.28 51.18
CA ARG A 490 -13.44 22.86 49.86
C ARG A 490 -13.64 21.70 48.90
N GLY A 491 -14.89 21.45 48.51
CA GLY A 491 -15.23 20.33 47.63
C GLY A 491 -14.51 20.46 46.30
N LEU A 492 -13.68 19.48 45.97
CA LEU A 492 -13.15 19.31 44.62
C LEU A 492 -14.37 19.10 43.71
N SER A 493 -14.70 20.11 42.89
CA SER A 493 -15.98 20.12 42.17
C SER A 493 -16.08 18.90 41.26
N LEU A 494 -17.12 18.09 41.44
CA LEU A 494 -17.41 16.87 40.65
C LEU A 494 -17.41 17.09 39.13
N LEU A 495 -17.54 18.34 38.65
CA LEU A 495 -17.37 18.74 37.26
C LEU A 495 -15.93 18.67 36.70
N ARG A 496 -14.89 18.55 37.53
CA ARG A 496 -13.48 18.47 37.04
C ARG A 496 -13.02 17.05 36.71
N LEU A 497 -13.58 16.03 37.37
CA LEU A 497 -13.32 14.62 37.01
C LEU A 497 -13.70 14.28 35.56
N PRO A 498 -14.91 14.60 35.04
CA PRO A 498 -15.26 14.29 33.65
C PRO A 498 -14.40 15.08 32.65
N ALA A 499 -13.92 16.29 32.99
CA ALA A 499 -12.99 17.02 32.13
C ALA A 499 -11.60 16.38 32.04
N LEU A 500 -11.15 15.68 33.09
CA LEU A 500 -9.88 14.93 33.11
C LEU A 500 -10.01 13.53 32.47
N LEU A 501 -11.20 12.92 32.54
CA LEU A 501 -11.54 11.65 31.89
C LEU A 501 -11.89 11.80 30.39
N LEU A 502 -12.34 12.97 29.94
CA LEU A 502 -12.67 13.23 28.53
C LEU A 502 -11.52 12.89 27.55
N PRO A 503 -10.25 13.26 27.79
CA PRO A 503 -9.16 12.83 26.92
C PRO A 503 -8.83 11.33 27.03
N VAL A 504 -9.18 10.65 28.12
CA VAL A 504 -9.07 9.18 28.25
C VAL A 504 -10.13 8.48 27.39
N LEU A 505 -11.33 9.06 27.28
CA LEU A 505 -12.37 8.59 26.35
C LEU A 505 -12.03 8.88 24.87
N LEU A 506 -11.08 9.79 24.61
CA LEU A 506 -10.52 10.05 23.28
C LEU A 506 -9.25 9.23 22.99
N LEU A 507 -8.69 8.53 23.99
CA LEU A 507 -7.74 7.43 23.79
C LEU A 507 -8.51 6.18 23.36
N SER A 508 -9.14 6.23 22.19
CA SER A 508 -9.57 5.03 21.47
C SER A 508 -8.32 4.31 20.94
N GLY A 509 -7.58 3.67 21.84
CA GLY A 509 -6.49 2.79 21.48
C GLY A 509 -7.03 1.68 20.57
N CYS A 510 -6.23 1.28 19.59
CA CYS A 510 -6.55 0.20 18.66
C CYS A 510 -6.46 -1.18 19.34
N TRP A 511 -7.12 -1.36 20.50
CA TRP A 511 -7.07 -2.55 21.36
C TRP A 511 -7.73 -3.80 20.74
N ASN A 512 -8.19 -3.67 19.49
CA ASN A 512 -8.80 -4.71 18.67
C ASN A 512 -8.32 -4.63 17.20
N ALA A 513 -7.18 -3.96 16.95
CA ALA A 513 -6.46 -4.14 15.70
C ALA A 513 -5.72 -5.47 15.79
N ASN A 514 -6.21 -6.48 15.07
CA ASN A 514 -5.40 -7.65 14.75
C ASN A 514 -4.32 -7.18 13.76
N ASP A 515 -3.07 -7.56 13.98
CA ASP A 515 -2.00 -7.21 13.05
C ASP A 515 -2.24 -7.89 11.69
N VAL A 516 -1.87 -7.21 10.60
CA VAL A 516 -2.19 -7.65 9.23
C VAL A 516 -1.56 -9.01 8.90
N ASP A 517 -0.45 -9.34 9.55
CA ASP A 517 0.27 -10.60 9.37
C ASP A 517 -0.33 -11.78 10.18
N GLU A 518 -1.22 -11.54 11.14
CA GLU A 518 -1.92 -12.59 11.93
C GLU A 518 -3.23 -13.07 11.26
N LEU A 519 -3.61 -12.48 10.13
CA LEU A 519 -4.86 -12.75 9.42
C LEU A 519 -4.63 -13.45 8.08
N ASP A 520 -5.18 -14.65 7.94
CA ASP A 520 -5.21 -15.38 6.67
C ASP A 520 -6.45 -15.00 5.88
N TYR A 521 -6.25 -14.33 4.75
CA TYR A 521 -7.34 -13.73 3.98
C TYR A 521 -8.00 -14.72 3.02
N VAL A 522 -9.32 -14.92 3.18
CA VAL A 522 -10.12 -15.73 2.26
C VAL A 522 -10.60 -14.86 1.09
N ASN A 523 -10.21 -15.21 -0.14
CA ASN A 523 -10.54 -14.45 -1.34
C ASN A 523 -11.75 -15.00 -2.09
N ALA A 524 -11.96 -16.31 -2.06
CA ALA A 524 -13.10 -17.00 -2.67
C ALA A 524 -13.59 -18.15 -1.78
N VAL A 525 -14.89 -18.40 -1.81
CA VAL A 525 -15.54 -19.54 -1.13
C VAL A 525 -16.26 -20.37 -2.18
N GLY A 526 -16.13 -21.69 -2.10
CA GLY A 526 -16.88 -22.63 -2.91
C GLY A 526 -17.62 -23.61 -2.03
N ILE A 527 -18.83 -23.97 -2.40
CA ILE A 527 -19.70 -24.89 -1.65
C ILE A 527 -20.24 -25.93 -2.63
N ASP A 528 -20.09 -27.21 -2.30
CA ASP A 528 -20.77 -28.30 -3.00
C ASP A 528 -21.36 -29.32 -2.00
N TYR A 529 -22.08 -30.31 -2.51
CA TYR A 529 -22.70 -31.37 -1.73
C TYR A 529 -22.27 -32.75 -2.24
N LEU A 530 -21.79 -33.61 -1.34
CA LEU A 530 -21.36 -34.98 -1.61
C LEU A 530 -22.55 -35.93 -1.30
N PRO A 531 -23.24 -36.49 -2.31
CA PRO A 531 -24.49 -37.22 -2.08
C PRO A 531 -24.28 -38.57 -1.39
N GLU A 532 -23.15 -39.23 -1.68
CA GLU A 532 -22.76 -40.51 -1.11
C GLU A 532 -22.47 -40.40 0.40
N GLU A 533 -21.71 -39.38 0.79
CA GLU A 533 -21.37 -39.09 2.19
C GLU A 533 -22.50 -38.35 2.95
N LYS A 534 -23.49 -37.80 2.24
CA LYS A 534 -24.54 -36.88 2.73
C LYS A 534 -23.96 -35.68 3.49
N GLN A 535 -22.88 -35.10 2.95
CA GLN A 535 -22.14 -34.00 3.56
C GLN A 535 -21.99 -32.83 2.60
N PHE A 536 -22.01 -31.62 3.15
CA PHE A 536 -21.52 -30.43 2.46
C PHE A 536 -19.99 -30.45 2.46
N VAL A 537 -19.41 -30.00 1.36
CA VAL A 537 -17.98 -29.66 1.28
C VAL A 537 -17.85 -28.17 1.00
N VAL A 538 -16.98 -27.52 1.77
CA VAL A 538 -16.66 -26.09 1.64
C VAL A 538 -15.18 -25.95 1.32
N TYR A 539 -14.87 -25.10 0.36
CA TYR A 539 -13.54 -24.76 -0.08
C TYR A 539 -13.30 -23.27 0.16
N ALA A 540 -12.25 -22.92 0.90
CA ALA A 540 -11.80 -21.54 1.08
C ALA A 540 -10.49 -21.34 0.32
N GLN A 541 -10.45 -20.40 -0.62
CA GLN A 541 -9.23 -20.03 -1.35
C GLN A 541 -8.52 -18.90 -0.59
N LEU A 542 -7.24 -19.10 -0.27
CA LEU A 542 -6.41 -18.11 0.42
C LEU A 542 -5.24 -17.66 -0.46
N ILE A 543 -4.97 -16.36 -0.47
CA ILE A 543 -3.89 -15.74 -1.25
C ILE A 543 -3.14 -14.75 -0.35
N SER A 544 -1.83 -14.96 -0.20
CA SER A 544 -0.95 -14.05 0.57
C SER A 544 -0.86 -12.68 -0.11
N PHE A 545 -1.43 -11.65 0.53
CA PHE A 545 -1.40 -10.28 0.00
C PHE A 545 0.02 -9.71 -0.08
N SER A 546 0.92 -10.06 0.83
CA SER A 546 2.34 -9.66 0.81
C SER A 546 3.09 -10.13 -0.45
N LYS A 547 2.58 -11.16 -1.15
CA LYS A 547 3.10 -11.63 -2.45
C LYS A 547 2.30 -11.12 -3.67
N VAL A 548 1.08 -10.62 -3.46
CA VAL A 548 0.26 -9.95 -4.49
C VAL A 548 0.66 -8.48 -4.64
N ALA A 549 0.99 -7.82 -3.54
CA ALA A 549 1.56 -6.48 -3.47
C ALA A 549 3.07 -6.51 -3.79
N LYS A 550 3.44 -6.94 -4.99
CA LYS A 550 4.81 -6.73 -5.47
C LYS A 550 5.04 -5.23 -5.71
N GLY A 551 6.00 -4.66 -4.97
CA GLY A 551 6.59 -3.37 -5.32
C GLY A 551 7.30 -3.43 -6.69
N GLU A 552 7.65 -2.25 -7.22
CA GLU A 552 8.19 -2.03 -8.58
C GLU A 552 9.64 -2.55 -8.80
N GLY A 553 10.01 -3.66 -8.13
CA GLY A 553 11.29 -4.34 -8.28
C GLY A 553 11.27 -5.35 -9.43
N ASN A 554 12.31 -5.33 -10.26
CA ASN A 554 12.46 -6.11 -11.49
C ASN A 554 12.77 -7.61 -11.25
N GLN A 555 12.06 -8.26 -10.31
CA GLN A 555 12.13 -9.70 -10.09
C GLN A 555 10.95 -10.40 -10.76
N ASP A 556 11.24 -11.44 -11.54
CA ASP A 556 10.25 -12.34 -12.16
C ASP A 556 9.04 -12.61 -11.26
N VAL A 557 7.85 -12.38 -11.77
CA VAL A 557 6.60 -12.61 -11.05
C VAL A 557 6.30 -14.11 -11.02
N LYS A 558 7.04 -14.85 -10.18
CA LYS A 558 6.69 -16.22 -9.80
C LYS A 558 5.24 -16.21 -9.30
N PRO A 559 4.34 -17.02 -9.89
CA PRO A 559 2.92 -16.95 -9.58
C PRO A 559 2.69 -17.34 -8.11
N VAL A 560 2.02 -16.46 -7.36
CA VAL A 560 1.67 -16.72 -5.95
C VAL A 560 0.85 -18.01 -5.88
N PRO A 561 1.26 -19.04 -5.12
CA PRO A 561 0.46 -20.25 -4.98
C PRO A 561 -0.90 -19.90 -4.36
N ALA A 562 -1.97 -20.47 -4.90
CA ALA A 562 -3.27 -20.41 -4.26
C ALA A 562 -3.36 -21.57 -3.25
N TRP A 563 -3.63 -21.25 -2.00
CA TRP A 563 -3.92 -22.26 -0.97
C TRP A 563 -5.42 -22.53 -0.95
N ILE A 564 -5.79 -23.76 -0.65
CA ILE A 564 -7.20 -24.17 -0.49
C ILE A 564 -7.32 -24.91 0.84
N ALA A 565 -8.17 -24.40 1.72
CA ALA A 565 -8.65 -25.17 2.86
C ALA A 565 -9.96 -25.89 2.45
N GLU A 566 -10.05 -27.19 2.73
CA GLU A 566 -11.24 -28.01 2.53
C GLU A 566 -11.84 -28.40 3.88
N GLY A 567 -13.16 -28.23 4.03
CA GLY A 567 -13.91 -28.70 5.19
C GLY A 567 -15.13 -29.50 4.75
N ARG A 568 -15.43 -30.59 5.44
CA ARG A 568 -16.62 -31.42 5.22
C ARG A 568 -17.48 -31.48 6.47
N GLY A 569 -18.79 -31.55 6.33
CA GLY A 569 -19.71 -31.66 7.47
C GLY A 569 -21.16 -31.87 7.06
N LYS A 570 -22.02 -32.23 8.01
CA LYS A 570 -23.46 -32.43 7.79
C LYS A 570 -24.20 -31.10 7.54
N SER A 571 -23.55 -29.98 7.82
CA SER A 571 -24.02 -28.63 7.52
C SER A 571 -22.87 -27.74 7.03
N TYR A 572 -23.20 -26.63 6.36
CA TYR A 572 -22.24 -25.58 6.00
C TYR A 572 -21.43 -25.09 7.23
N VAL A 573 -22.10 -24.89 8.36
CA VAL A 573 -21.47 -24.39 9.60
C VAL A 573 -20.47 -25.39 10.16
N GLU A 574 -20.76 -26.70 10.10
CA GLU A 574 -19.80 -27.74 10.51
C GLU A 574 -18.59 -27.78 9.59
N ALA A 575 -18.80 -27.72 8.27
CA ALA A 575 -17.72 -27.73 7.28
C ALA A 575 -16.78 -26.52 7.46
N VAL A 576 -17.32 -25.30 7.61
CA VAL A 576 -16.54 -24.09 7.92
C VAL A 576 -15.86 -24.18 9.29
N GLY A 577 -16.54 -24.73 10.30
CA GLY A 577 -15.98 -24.95 11.63
C GLY A 577 -14.76 -25.87 11.61
N ARG A 578 -14.75 -26.91 10.75
CA ARG A 578 -13.56 -27.76 10.55
C ARG A 578 -12.42 -27.04 9.85
N ILE A 579 -12.69 -26.16 8.88
CA ILE A 579 -11.65 -25.30 8.29
C ILE A 579 -11.00 -24.44 9.37
N MET A 580 -11.82 -23.71 10.16
CA MET A 580 -11.33 -22.81 11.21
C MET A 580 -10.55 -23.55 12.30
N ALA A 581 -11.04 -24.71 12.74
CA ALA A 581 -10.38 -25.52 13.78
C ALA A 581 -9.03 -26.14 13.34
N ASN A 582 -8.72 -26.14 12.03
CA ASN A 582 -7.47 -26.65 11.47
C ASN A 582 -6.70 -25.56 10.69
N SER A 583 -7.02 -24.28 10.91
CA SER A 583 -6.27 -23.15 10.35
C SER A 583 -5.20 -22.72 11.35
N GLU A 584 -3.98 -22.48 10.88
CA GLU A 584 -2.86 -22.03 11.73
C GLU A 584 -3.08 -20.60 12.23
N HIS A 585 -3.61 -19.73 11.36
CA HIS A 585 -3.96 -18.34 11.66
C HIS A 585 -5.48 -18.10 11.62
N LYS A 586 -5.91 -16.94 12.14
CA LYS A 586 -7.31 -16.54 12.12
C LYS A 586 -7.73 -16.16 10.70
N LEU A 587 -8.69 -16.91 10.15
CA LEU A 587 -9.22 -16.63 8.82
C LEU A 587 -10.08 -15.36 8.80
N TYR A 588 -9.77 -14.43 7.90
CA TYR A 588 -10.55 -13.21 7.68
C TYR A 588 -11.48 -13.33 6.46
N TRP A 589 -12.79 -13.29 6.71
CA TRP A 589 -13.82 -13.54 5.67
C TRP A 589 -14.34 -12.26 5.02
N GLY A 590 -13.97 -11.08 5.54
CA GLY A 590 -14.38 -9.79 4.99
C GLY A 590 -13.78 -9.43 3.62
N HIS A 591 -12.83 -10.23 3.11
CA HIS A 591 -12.23 -10.06 1.78
C HIS A 591 -12.73 -11.07 0.73
N VAL A 592 -13.76 -11.87 1.04
CA VAL A 592 -14.37 -12.79 0.07
C VAL A 592 -14.99 -11.99 -1.09
N THR A 593 -14.46 -12.21 -2.29
CA THR A 593 -14.87 -11.54 -3.53
C THR A 593 -15.81 -12.38 -4.39
N SER A 594 -15.80 -13.71 -4.23
CA SER A 594 -16.61 -14.63 -5.03
C SER A 594 -17.08 -15.87 -4.26
N LEU A 595 -18.32 -16.28 -4.53
CA LEU A 595 -18.98 -17.49 -4.06
C LEU A 595 -19.29 -18.42 -5.24
N LEU A 596 -18.80 -19.66 -5.18
CA LEU A 596 -19.09 -20.71 -6.16
C LEU A 596 -20.04 -21.74 -5.55
N LEU A 597 -21.06 -22.14 -6.30
CA LEU A 597 -22.00 -23.20 -5.96
C LEU A 597 -21.83 -24.37 -6.94
N GLY A 598 -21.55 -25.56 -6.43
CA GLY A 598 -21.39 -26.75 -7.26
C GLY A 598 -22.70 -27.25 -7.87
N ASP A 599 -22.61 -27.90 -9.03
CA ASP A 599 -23.74 -28.48 -9.76
C ASP A 599 -24.54 -29.47 -8.90
N THR A 600 -23.85 -30.24 -8.04
CA THR A 600 -24.46 -31.24 -7.16
C THR A 600 -25.31 -30.56 -6.08
N LEU A 601 -24.75 -29.56 -5.40
CA LEU A 601 -25.47 -28.71 -4.45
C LEU A 601 -26.70 -28.06 -5.09
N LEU A 602 -26.51 -27.42 -6.24
CA LEU A 602 -27.57 -26.69 -6.96
C LEU A 602 -28.73 -27.61 -7.38
N ARG A 603 -28.48 -28.90 -7.65
CA ARG A 603 -29.51 -29.86 -8.09
C ARG A 603 -30.16 -30.65 -6.95
N MET A 604 -29.38 -31.03 -5.94
CA MET A 604 -29.83 -32.01 -4.92
C MET A 604 -30.27 -31.37 -3.60
N THR A 605 -29.90 -30.12 -3.33
CA THR A 605 -30.20 -29.45 -2.06
C THR A 605 -31.03 -28.20 -2.26
N ASN A 606 -31.66 -27.72 -1.18
CA ASN A 606 -32.30 -26.42 -1.19
C ASN A 606 -31.25 -25.34 -0.89
N VAL A 607 -30.98 -24.47 -1.86
CA VAL A 607 -29.93 -23.44 -1.77
C VAL A 607 -30.25 -22.42 -0.67
N SER A 608 -31.52 -22.25 -0.27
CA SER A 608 -31.89 -21.38 0.86
C SER A 608 -31.17 -21.75 2.15
N ASP A 609 -31.02 -23.04 2.44
CA ASP A 609 -30.54 -23.54 3.72
C ASP A 609 -29.03 -23.24 3.90
N VAL A 610 -28.31 -23.27 2.77
CA VAL A 610 -26.92 -22.83 2.66
C VAL A 610 -26.83 -21.32 2.80
N LEU A 611 -27.65 -20.56 2.07
CA LEU A 611 -27.65 -19.09 2.12
C LEU A 611 -27.96 -18.58 3.54
N GLU A 612 -29.00 -19.10 4.20
CA GLU A 612 -29.34 -18.75 5.58
C GLU A 612 -28.23 -19.08 6.58
N SER A 613 -27.48 -20.15 6.35
CA SER A 613 -26.30 -20.50 7.15
C SER A 613 -25.11 -19.57 6.87
N PHE A 614 -24.91 -19.21 5.60
CA PHE A 614 -23.85 -18.32 5.11
C PHE A 614 -23.94 -16.93 5.75
N PHE A 615 -25.13 -16.33 5.83
CA PHE A 615 -25.33 -14.99 6.40
C PHE A 615 -25.25 -14.89 7.93
N ARG A 616 -25.08 -16.01 8.64
CA ARG A 616 -24.81 -15.96 10.10
C ARG A 616 -23.39 -15.45 10.41
N TYR A 617 -22.49 -15.46 9.43
CA TYR A 617 -21.17 -14.86 9.52
C TYR A 617 -21.20 -13.37 9.14
N TYR A 618 -21.13 -12.51 10.16
CA TYR A 618 -21.25 -11.05 10.02
C TYR A 618 -20.14 -10.38 9.20
N GLU A 619 -18.99 -11.04 9.02
CA GLU A 619 -17.86 -10.51 8.25
C GLU A 619 -18.11 -10.49 6.74
N MET A 620 -18.95 -11.39 6.21
CA MET A 620 -19.08 -11.60 4.77
C MET A 620 -19.95 -10.53 4.07
N ARG A 621 -19.44 -10.01 2.94
CA ARG A 621 -20.05 -8.87 2.23
C ARG A 621 -21.02 -9.32 1.15
N TYR A 622 -22.23 -8.75 1.12
CA TYR A 622 -23.24 -8.92 0.06
C TYR A 622 -22.83 -8.44 -1.35
N THR A 623 -21.60 -7.94 -1.51
CA THR A 623 -21.04 -7.44 -2.77
C THR A 623 -20.30 -8.51 -3.57
N MET A 624 -20.01 -9.68 -3.00
CA MET A 624 -19.32 -10.77 -3.70
C MET A 624 -20.08 -11.26 -4.95
N TRP A 625 -19.34 -11.71 -5.95
CA TRP A 625 -19.89 -12.35 -7.15
C TRP A 625 -20.38 -13.76 -6.85
N VAL A 626 -21.44 -14.22 -7.51
CA VAL A 626 -21.97 -15.59 -7.33
C VAL A 626 -21.95 -16.33 -8.66
N PHE A 627 -21.44 -17.56 -8.66
CA PHE A 627 -21.35 -18.42 -9.83
C PHE A 627 -21.81 -19.85 -9.53
N GLY A 628 -22.30 -20.55 -10.54
CA GLY A 628 -22.41 -22.00 -10.55
C GLY A 628 -21.19 -22.64 -11.22
N THR A 629 -20.90 -23.91 -10.94
CA THR A 629 -19.87 -24.68 -11.68
C THR A 629 -20.23 -26.17 -11.77
N ARG A 630 -19.91 -26.79 -12.92
CA ARG A 630 -19.87 -28.26 -13.09
C ARG A 630 -18.47 -28.85 -12.90
N ASP A 631 -17.45 -28.01 -12.96
CA ASP A 631 -16.05 -28.39 -12.83
C ASP A 631 -15.63 -28.34 -11.35
N SER A 632 -14.59 -29.10 -11.02
CA SER A 632 -13.96 -29.10 -9.69
C SER A 632 -13.64 -27.68 -9.21
N ILE A 633 -14.26 -27.29 -8.09
CA ILE A 633 -14.02 -26.00 -7.42
C ILE A 633 -12.52 -25.81 -7.09
N PRO A 634 -11.79 -26.80 -6.52
CA PRO A 634 -10.35 -26.71 -6.36
C PRO A 634 -9.57 -26.43 -7.64
N ALA A 635 -9.94 -27.06 -8.76
CA ALA A 635 -9.28 -26.81 -10.05
C ALA A 635 -9.51 -25.37 -10.55
N LEU A 636 -10.71 -24.82 -10.35
CA LEU A 636 -11.02 -23.42 -10.65
C LEU A 636 -10.24 -22.43 -9.78
N PHE A 637 -9.97 -22.76 -8.52
CA PHE A 637 -9.20 -21.94 -7.57
C PHE A 637 -7.68 -22.00 -7.80
N ILE A 638 -7.15 -23.13 -8.28
CA ILE A 638 -5.72 -23.28 -8.60
C ILE A 638 -5.37 -22.70 -9.98
N ALA A 639 -6.34 -22.65 -10.90
CA ALA A 639 -6.18 -22.18 -12.28
C ALA A 639 -5.32 -20.91 -12.39
N SER A 640 -4.45 -20.89 -13.40
CA SER A 640 -3.50 -19.79 -13.60
C SER A 640 -4.16 -18.63 -14.34
N PRO A 641 -3.82 -17.36 -14.01
CA PRO A 641 -4.20 -16.23 -14.84
C PRO A 641 -3.52 -16.33 -16.22
N ASN A 642 -4.23 -15.92 -17.28
CA ASN A 642 -3.80 -16.10 -18.67
C ASN A 642 -2.63 -15.19 -19.12
N PHE A 643 -2.10 -14.37 -18.21
CA PHE A 643 -0.96 -13.45 -18.36
C PHE A 643 -0.36 -13.25 -16.96
N GLU A 644 0.72 -12.45 -16.82
CA GLU A 644 1.33 -12.04 -15.52
C GLU A 644 0.44 -11.13 -14.65
N ARG A 645 -0.89 -11.27 -14.77
CA ARG A 645 -1.87 -10.62 -13.92
C ARG A 645 -1.92 -11.29 -12.55
N THR A 646 -2.37 -10.55 -11.55
CA THR A 646 -2.74 -11.13 -10.26
C THR A 646 -3.94 -12.08 -10.41
N ARG A 647 -4.08 -13.07 -9.51
CA ARG A 647 -5.26 -13.97 -9.50
C ARG A 647 -6.57 -13.18 -9.34
N LEU A 648 -6.54 -12.05 -8.64
CA LEU A 648 -7.69 -11.13 -8.49
C LEU A 648 -8.15 -10.47 -9.82
N GLY A 649 -7.38 -10.60 -10.90
CA GLY A 649 -7.78 -10.22 -12.26
C GLY A 649 -8.45 -11.35 -13.07
N MET A 650 -8.76 -12.50 -12.46
CA MET A 650 -9.47 -13.62 -13.09
C MET A 650 -11.00 -13.47 -13.01
N ILE A 651 -11.75 -14.23 -13.81
CA ILE A 651 -13.21 -14.08 -13.98
C ILE A 651 -13.97 -14.21 -12.65
N LEU A 652 -13.54 -15.08 -11.74
CA LEU A 652 -14.18 -15.21 -10.43
C LEU A 652 -14.18 -13.89 -9.63
N HIS A 653 -13.09 -13.12 -9.73
CA HIS A 653 -12.89 -11.91 -8.91
C HIS A 653 -13.27 -10.62 -9.67
N SER A 654 -12.99 -10.56 -10.98
CA SER A 654 -13.34 -9.45 -11.89
C SER A 654 -14.06 -9.95 -13.15
N PRO A 655 -15.35 -10.34 -13.06
CA PRO A 655 -16.12 -10.78 -14.23
C PRO A 655 -16.59 -9.63 -15.13
N GLU A 656 -16.56 -8.38 -14.64
CA GLU A 656 -17.06 -7.22 -15.39
C GLU A 656 -16.25 -7.00 -16.68
N ASP A 657 -14.92 -7.19 -16.65
CA ASP A 657 -14.04 -7.06 -17.83
C ASP A 657 -14.41 -8.04 -18.95
N ASN A 658 -14.75 -9.29 -18.60
CA ASN A 658 -15.21 -10.30 -19.54
C ASN A 658 -16.60 -9.93 -20.11
N TYR A 659 -17.50 -9.45 -19.26
CA TYR A 659 -18.83 -9.00 -19.68
C TYR A 659 -18.80 -7.74 -20.58
N PHE A 660 -17.87 -6.81 -20.39
CA PHE A 660 -17.74 -5.66 -21.31
C PHE A 660 -17.21 -6.05 -22.71
N ALA A 661 -16.53 -7.19 -22.83
CA ALA A 661 -15.98 -7.66 -24.11
C ALA A 661 -17.06 -8.27 -25.04
N SER A 662 -17.89 -9.17 -24.52
CA SER A 662 -18.89 -9.93 -25.30
C SER A 662 -20.34 -9.84 -24.78
N SER A 663 -20.55 -9.15 -23.66
CA SER A 663 -21.85 -8.91 -22.98
C SER A 663 -22.77 -10.13 -22.84
N SER A 664 -22.14 -11.30 -22.68
CA SER A 664 -22.79 -12.59 -22.80
C SER A 664 -23.80 -12.86 -21.68
N ILE A 665 -23.32 -13.17 -20.48
CA ILE A 665 -24.17 -13.38 -19.31
C ILE A 665 -23.75 -12.40 -18.25
N ARG A 666 -24.72 -11.61 -17.77
CA ARG A 666 -24.47 -10.54 -16.81
C ARG A 666 -24.01 -11.13 -15.46
N PRO A 667 -22.84 -10.74 -14.93
CA PRO A 667 -22.40 -11.22 -13.64
C PRO A 667 -23.30 -10.69 -12.52
N ILE A 668 -23.59 -11.54 -11.54
CA ILE A 668 -24.53 -11.26 -10.46
C ILE A 668 -23.81 -11.18 -9.11
N ARG A 669 -24.06 -10.10 -8.36
CA ARG A 669 -23.59 -9.95 -6.97
C ARG A 669 -24.58 -10.60 -6.02
N LEU A 670 -24.11 -11.10 -4.89
CA LEU A 670 -24.90 -11.86 -3.91
C LEU A 670 -26.17 -11.13 -3.47
N SER A 671 -26.08 -9.83 -3.18
CA SER A 671 -27.24 -8.94 -2.94
C SER A 671 -28.32 -9.02 -4.03
N ARG A 672 -27.94 -8.99 -5.31
CA ARG A 672 -28.89 -9.09 -6.45
C ARG A 672 -29.40 -10.51 -6.65
N PHE A 673 -28.55 -11.50 -6.42
CA PHE A 673 -28.91 -12.92 -6.46
C PHE A 673 -29.99 -13.22 -5.42
N MET A 674 -29.76 -12.89 -4.15
CA MET A 674 -30.74 -13.03 -3.06
C MET A 674 -32.04 -12.28 -3.35
N ALA A 675 -31.93 -11.00 -3.74
CA ALA A 675 -33.10 -10.17 -4.01
C ALA A 675 -34.00 -10.78 -5.11
N GLY A 676 -33.41 -11.50 -6.08
CA GLY A 676 -34.18 -12.24 -7.06
C GLY A 676 -34.60 -13.64 -6.62
N PHE A 677 -33.77 -14.35 -5.83
CA PHE A 677 -34.01 -15.71 -5.36
C PHE A 677 -35.29 -15.81 -4.52
N TYR A 678 -35.54 -14.79 -3.69
CA TYR A 678 -36.76 -14.67 -2.88
C TYR A 678 -37.88 -13.86 -3.56
N GLU A 679 -37.68 -13.29 -4.76
CA GLU A 679 -38.73 -12.52 -5.45
C GLU A 679 -39.71 -13.47 -6.19
N PRO A 680 -41.03 -13.43 -5.90
CA PRO A 680 -42.00 -14.28 -6.57
C PRO A 680 -42.00 -14.11 -8.09
N TYR A 681 -42.17 -15.22 -8.81
CA TYR A 681 -42.24 -15.29 -10.28
C TYR A 681 -41.02 -14.77 -11.06
N ARG A 682 -39.92 -14.44 -10.38
CA ARG A 682 -38.67 -14.07 -11.02
C ARG A 682 -37.81 -15.29 -11.29
N CYS A 683 -37.34 -15.44 -12.54
CA CYS A 683 -36.22 -16.30 -12.85
C CYS A 683 -34.91 -15.54 -12.62
N VAL A 684 -33.99 -16.14 -11.86
CA VAL A 684 -32.64 -15.65 -11.65
C VAL A 684 -31.68 -16.51 -12.45
N LEU A 685 -30.84 -15.85 -13.24
CA LEU A 685 -29.73 -16.47 -13.94
C LEU A 685 -28.48 -16.39 -13.07
N LEU A 686 -28.00 -17.55 -12.63
CA LEU A 686 -26.73 -17.70 -11.95
C LEU A 686 -25.67 -18.11 -12.98
N PRO A 687 -24.69 -17.26 -13.33
CA PRO A 687 -23.73 -17.57 -14.38
C PRO A 687 -22.88 -18.80 -14.03
N SER A 688 -22.67 -19.67 -15.01
CA SER A 688 -21.86 -20.89 -14.89
C SER A 688 -20.43 -20.63 -15.34
N VAL A 689 -19.45 -20.97 -14.50
CA VAL A 689 -18.02 -20.93 -14.81
C VAL A 689 -17.52 -22.35 -15.07
N SER A 690 -16.61 -22.51 -16.03
CA SER A 690 -15.87 -23.75 -16.26
C SER A 690 -14.44 -23.45 -16.70
N LEU A 691 -13.60 -24.48 -16.76
CA LEU A 691 -12.27 -24.42 -17.36
C LEU A 691 -12.33 -24.74 -18.86
N SER A 692 -11.44 -24.14 -19.63
CA SER A 692 -11.11 -24.54 -21.00
C SER A 692 -9.61 -24.48 -21.23
N LYS A 693 -9.10 -25.44 -22.00
CA LYS A 693 -7.72 -25.51 -22.49
C LYS A 693 -7.61 -25.14 -23.98
N GLU A 694 -8.71 -24.70 -24.60
CA GLU A 694 -8.80 -24.51 -26.06
C GLU A 694 -8.11 -23.21 -26.51
N TYR A 695 -8.33 -22.12 -25.76
CA TYR A 695 -8.00 -20.75 -26.18
C TYR A 695 -6.60 -20.28 -25.77
N TRP A 696 -6.07 -20.76 -24.64
CA TRP A 696 -4.87 -20.21 -24.02
C TRP A 696 -3.75 -21.24 -23.95
N LYS A 697 -2.57 -20.86 -24.46
CA LYS A 697 -1.37 -21.68 -24.49
C LYS A 697 -0.18 -20.89 -23.97
N LYS A 698 0.60 -21.45 -23.04
CA LYS A 698 1.87 -20.90 -22.57
C LYS A 698 2.98 -21.76 -23.15
N ASN A 699 3.89 -21.18 -23.93
CA ASN A 699 4.94 -21.92 -24.65
C ASN A 699 4.36 -23.09 -25.48
N LEU A 700 3.23 -22.84 -26.17
CA LEU A 700 2.41 -23.82 -26.92
C LEU A 700 1.67 -24.88 -26.06
N GLU A 701 1.96 -25.01 -24.77
CA GLU A 701 1.25 -25.93 -23.87
C GLU A 701 -0.12 -25.38 -23.45
N PRO A 702 -1.23 -26.15 -23.56
CA PRO A 702 -2.57 -25.70 -23.17
C PRO A 702 -2.72 -25.39 -21.67
N VAL A 703 -3.11 -24.16 -21.35
CA VAL A 703 -3.33 -23.70 -19.96
C VAL A 703 -4.82 -23.80 -19.61
N PRO A 704 -5.20 -24.43 -18.48
CA PRO A 704 -6.58 -24.44 -18.01
C PRO A 704 -6.98 -23.03 -17.57
N SER A 705 -7.87 -22.42 -18.36
CA SER A 705 -8.32 -21.04 -18.21
C SER A 705 -9.81 -20.97 -17.86
N GLN A 706 -10.20 -20.03 -17.01
CA GLN A 706 -11.61 -19.84 -16.64
C GLN A 706 -12.40 -19.22 -17.82
N ARG A 707 -13.63 -19.69 -18.05
CA ARG A 707 -14.61 -19.09 -18.97
C ARG A 707 -16.02 -19.15 -18.41
N ILE A 708 -16.90 -18.27 -18.89
CA ILE A 708 -18.35 -18.43 -18.71
C ILE A 708 -18.83 -19.48 -19.72
N SER A 709 -19.61 -20.47 -19.26
CA SER A 709 -20.08 -21.61 -20.07
C SER A 709 -21.59 -21.64 -20.29
N GLY A 710 -22.35 -20.87 -19.52
CA GLY A 710 -23.82 -20.85 -19.55
C GLY A 710 -24.39 -20.24 -18.28
N ALA A 711 -25.61 -20.61 -17.89
CA ALA A 711 -26.21 -20.21 -16.62
C ALA A 711 -27.16 -21.27 -16.05
N TYR A 712 -27.25 -21.30 -14.73
CA TYR A 712 -28.30 -22.00 -13.98
C TYR A 712 -29.54 -21.12 -13.87
N LEU A 713 -30.70 -21.72 -14.09
CA LEU A 713 -32.01 -21.08 -13.96
C LEU A 713 -32.57 -21.40 -12.58
N ILE A 714 -32.83 -20.38 -11.77
CA ILE A 714 -33.38 -20.52 -10.42
C ILE A 714 -34.66 -19.70 -10.31
N GLN A 715 -35.78 -20.32 -9.97
CA GLN A 715 -37.09 -19.66 -9.87
C GLN A 715 -37.89 -20.29 -8.74
N GLY A 716 -38.52 -19.45 -7.90
CA GLY A 716 -39.25 -19.94 -6.72
C GLY A 716 -38.34 -20.71 -5.74
N GLN A 717 -37.13 -20.19 -5.51
CA GLN A 717 -36.09 -20.77 -4.64
C GLN A 717 -35.57 -22.16 -5.06
N LYS A 718 -35.90 -22.64 -6.27
CA LYS A 718 -35.45 -23.94 -6.79
C LYS A 718 -34.67 -23.78 -8.09
N THR A 719 -33.57 -24.54 -8.22
CA THR A 719 -32.85 -24.68 -9.49
C THR A 719 -33.68 -25.54 -10.44
N LEU A 720 -34.01 -24.99 -11.60
CA LEU A 720 -34.77 -25.66 -12.65
C LEU A 720 -33.87 -26.50 -13.58
N GLY A 721 -32.62 -26.06 -13.74
CA GLY A 721 -31.63 -26.68 -14.61
C GLY A 721 -30.56 -25.66 -15.01
N ALA A 722 -29.77 -25.99 -16.03
CA ALA A 722 -28.76 -25.09 -16.60
C ALA A 722 -28.74 -25.18 -18.12
N LEU A 723 -28.58 -24.02 -18.77
CA LEU A 723 -28.51 -23.86 -20.22
C LEU A 723 -27.08 -23.49 -20.64
N SER A 724 -26.68 -23.93 -21.85
CA SER A 724 -25.38 -23.57 -22.44
C SER A 724 -25.38 -22.13 -22.96
N MET A 725 -24.21 -21.57 -23.21
CA MET A 725 -24.07 -20.23 -23.78
C MET A 725 -24.83 -20.06 -25.12
N GLU A 726 -24.79 -21.07 -25.99
CA GLU A 726 -25.53 -21.10 -27.28
C GLU A 726 -27.06 -20.98 -27.09
N GLN A 727 -27.60 -21.67 -26.08
CA GLN A 727 -29.03 -21.62 -25.76
C GLN A 727 -29.47 -20.27 -25.20
N LEU A 728 -28.53 -19.40 -24.82
CA LEU A 728 -28.76 -18.14 -24.12
C LEU A 728 -28.49 -16.89 -24.97
N GLN A 729 -28.12 -17.03 -26.25
CA GLN A 729 -27.81 -15.92 -27.16
C GLN A 729 -28.93 -14.85 -27.19
N GLY A 730 -30.20 -15.28 -27.19
CA GLY A 730 -31.37 -14.38 -27.21
C GLY A 730 -31.49 -13.43 -26.00
N LEU A 731 -30.80 -13.69 -24.89
CA LEU A 731 -30.81 -12.80 -23.71
C LEU A 731 -30.16 -11.44 -23.97
N HIS A 732 -29.14 -11.37 -24.84
CA HIS A 732 -28.39 -10.14 -25.06
C HIS A 732 -29.30 -8.99 -25.51
N TRP A 733 -30.34 -9.31 -26.28
CA TRP A 733 -31.32 -8.38 -26.85
C TRP A 733 -32.34 -7.85 -25.83
N LEU A 734 -32.50 -8.55 -24.71
CA LEU A 734 -33.43 -8.21 -23.62
C LEU A 734 -32.70 -7.81 -22.33
N GLU A 735 -31.38 -7.58 -22.38
CA GLU A 735 -30.61 -6.97 -21.28
C GLU A 735 -30.17 -5.55 -21.66
N ARG A 736 -30.70 -4.54 -20.96
CA ARG A 736 -30.42 -3.12 -21.25
C ARG A 736 -28.96 -2.74 -20.99
N THR A 737 -28.21 -3.54 -20.24
CA THR A 737 -26.77 -3.35 -20.02
C THR A 737 -25.87 -4.04 -21.04
N THR A 738 -26.38 -4.63 -22.11
CA THR A 738 -25.56 -5.21 -23.17
C THR A 738 -24.72 -4.13 -23.87
N HIS A 739 -23.40 -4.18 -23.66
CA HIS A 739 -22.44 -3.23 -24.25
C HIS A 739 -22.07 -3.61 -25.68
N ARG A 740 -21.82 -4.90 -25.94
CA ARG A 740 -21.41 -5.45 -27.24
C ARG A 740 -21.90 -6.88 -27.39
N ALA A 741 -22.69 -7.16 -28.43
CA ALA A 741 -23.00 -8.51 -28.88
C ALA A 741 -22.54 -8.66 -30.33
N TRP A 742 -22.05 -9.84 -30.69
CA TRP A 742 -21.77 -10.22 -32.07
C TRP A 742 -23.02 -10.88 -32.67
N LEU A 743 -23.22 -10.69 -33.97
CA LEU A 743 -24.31 -11.28 -34.73
C LEU A 743 -23.77 -11.59 -36.14
N ASP A 744 -23.64 -12.88 -36.41
CA ASP A 744 -22.95 -13.39 -37.59
C ASP A 744 -24.01 -13.80 -38.62
N ILE A 745 -23.93 -13.26 -39.84
CA ILE A 745 -24.95 -13.40 -40.88
C ILE A 745 -24.47 -14.39 -41.93
N GLU A 746 -24.89 -15.64 -41.76
CA GLU A 746 -24.62 -16.72 -42.71
C GLU A 746 -25.69 -16.79 -43.82
N GLU A 747 -25.29 -17.16 -45.03
CA GLU A 747 -26.18 -17.54 -46.12
C GLU A 747 -25.56 -18.69 -46.91
N GLY A 748 -26.31 -19.78 -47.11
CA GLY A 748 -25.79 -20.99 -47.78
C GLY A 748 -24.72 -21.77 -47.00
N GLY A 749 -24.49 -21.44 -45.72
CA GLY A 749 -23.41 -22.00 -44.90
C GLY A 749 -22.09 -21.21 -44.98
N GLU A 750 -22.05 -20.11 -45.73
CA GLU A 750 -20.95 -19.15 -45.70
C GLU A 750 -21.33 -17.92 -44.85
N GLU A 751 -20.45 -17.52 -43.95
CA GLU A 751 -20.58 -16.29 -43.16
C GLU A 751 -20.33 -15.07 -44.05
N THR A 752 -21.38 -14.26 -44.29
CA THR A 752 -21.35 -13.16 -45.27
C THR A 752 -21.17 -11.77 -44.67
N ALA A 753 -21.54 -11.57 -43.40
CA ALA A 753 -21.32 -10.32 -42.67
C ALA A 753 -21.24 -10.57 -41.16
N ILE A 754 -20.38 -9.82 -40.46
CA ILE A 754 -20.29 -9.80 -38.98
C ILE A 754 -20.77 -8.44 -38.48
N LEU A 755 -21.87 -8.42 -37.74
CA LEU A 755 -22.41 -7.23 -37.12
C LEU A 755 -22.04 -7.16 -35.64
N ARG A 756 -21.56 -5.99 -35.20
CA ARG A 756 -21.37 -5.69 -33.78
C ARG A 756 -22.51 -4.80 -33.29
N MET A 757 -23.35 -5.40 -32.47
CA MET A 757 -24.58 -4.83 -31.96
C MET A 757 -24.40 -4.26 -30.55
N ARG A 758 -25.11 -3.18 -30.19
CA ARG A 758 -24.98 -2.47 -28.91
C ARG A 758 -26.26 -1.74 -28.51
N LYS A 759 -26.36 -1.39 -27.22
CA LYS A 759 -27.44 -0.57 -26.64
C LYS A 759 -28.85 -1.08 -26.99
N PRO A 760 -29.16 -2.38 -26.82
CA PRO A 760 -30.51 -2.86 -27.03
C PRO A 760 -31.48 -2.18 -26.06
N ARG A 761 -32.68 -1.89 -26.55
CA ARG A 761 -33.82 -1.41 -25.78
C ARG A 761 -35.02 -2.24 -26.15
N TYR A 762 -35.73 -2.71 -25.14
CA TYR A 762 -36.93 -3.50 -25.34
C TYR A 762 -38.09 -3.02 -24.47
N THR A 763 -39.29 -3.32 -24.96
CA THR A 763 -40.59 -3.14 -24.30
C THR A 763 -41.35 -4.46 -24.39
N ILE A 764 -41.93 -4.87 -23.26
CA ILE A 764 -42.90 -5.97 -23.19
C ILE A 764 -44.29 -5.35 -23.23
N ILE A 765 -45.16 -5.85 -24.11
CA ILE A 765 -46.57 -5.45 -24.21
C ILE A 765 -47.40 -6.67 -23.83
N GLU A 766 -48.13 -6.59 -22.73
CA GLU A 766 -49.06 -7.64 -22.28
C GLU A 766 -50.41 -7.51 -23.01
N GLY A 767 -50.98 -8.65 -23.38
CA GLY A 767 -52.32 -8.81 -23.89
C GLY A 767 -52.93 -10.14 -23.47
N GLU A 768 -54.15 -10.41 -23.92
CA GLU A 768 -54.90 -11.63 -23.58
C GLU A 768 -55.55 -12.19 -24.84
N GLU A 769 -55.44 -13.50 -25.04
CA GLU A 769 -55.97 -14.19 -26.21
C GLU A 769 -56.58 -15.54 -25.77
N ASN A 770 -57.87 -15.75 -26.05
CA ASN A 770 -58.65 -16.89 -25.57
C ASN A 770 -58.57 -17.15 -24.04
N GLY A 771 -58.46 -16.09 -23.24
CA GLY A 771 -58.36 -16.18 -21.78
C GLY A 771 -56.95 -16.50 -21.24
N ALA A 772 -55.94 -16.53 -22.11
CA ALA A 772 -54.54 -16.78 -21.74
C ALA A 772 -53.65 -15.56 -22.05
N PRO A 773 -52.59 -15.30 -21.25
CA PRO A 773 -51.69 -14.17 -21.44
C PRO A 773 -50.80 -14.39 -22.66
N VAL A 774 -50.74 -13.35 -23.48
CA VAL A 774 -49.84 -13.23 -24.62
C VAL A 774 -48.99 -11.98 -24.44
N TYR A 775 -47.73 -12.06 -24.88
CA TYR A 775 -46.76 -10.99 -24.80
C TYR A 775 -46.22 -10.71 -26.19
N ASP A 776 -46.26 -9.44 -26.59
CA ASP A 776 -45.52 -8.95 -27.75
C ASP A 776 -44.25 -8.24 -27.27
N LEU A 777 -43.12 -8.53 -27.92
CA LEU A 777 -41.84 -7.87 -27.66
C LEU A 777 -41.52 -6.86 -28.75
N GLU A 778 -41.24 -5.62 -28.38
CA GLU A 778 -40.57 -4.67 -29.28
C GLU A 778 -39.11 -4.55 -28.87
N VAL A 779 -38.20 -4.80 -29.81
CA VAL A 779 -36.74 -4.76 -29.59
C VAL A 779 -36.13 -3.78 -30.58
N SER A 780 -35.26 -2.90 -30.09
CA SER A 780 -34.51 -1.96 -30.92
C SER A 780 -33.04 -1.99 -30.54
N VAL A 781 -32.13 -1.98 -31.51
CA VAL A 781 -30.70 -2.19 -31.28
C VAL A 781 -29.86 -1.41 -32.28
N GLN A 782 -28.68 -0.95 -31.89
CA GLN A 782 -27.76 -0.24 -32.79
C GLN A 782 -26.66 -1.19 -33.27
N GLY A 783 -26.53 -1.35 -34.58
CA GLY A 783 -25.50 -2.14 -35.23
C GLY A 783 -24.32 -1.31 -35.74
N THR A 784 -23.22 -1.98 -36.03
CA THR A 784 -22.07 -1.48 -36.78
C THR A 784 -21.47 -2.67 -37.51
N VAL A 785 -21.24 -2.54 -38.81
CA VAL A 785 -20.61 -3.62 -39.59
C VAL A 785 -19.14 -3.71 -39.19
N SER A 786 -18.70 -4.93 -38.85
CA SER A 786 -17.30 -5.22 -38.50
C SER A 786 -16.58 -5.86 -39.67
N GLU A 787 -17.25 -6.81 -40.33
CA GLU A 787 -16.79 -7.46 -41.56
C GLU A 787 -17.98 -7.63 -42.52
N LEU A 788 -17.71 -7.56 -43.82
CA LEU A 788 -18.70 -7.74 -44.88
C LEU A 788 -17.97 -8.34 -46.08
N LYS A 789 -18.28 -9.60 -46.43
CA LYS A 789 -17.57 -10.36 -47.48
C LYS A 789 -18.17 -10.19 -48.88
N ARG A 790 -19.38 -9.64 -48.97
CA ARG A 790 -20.08 -9.28 -50.22
C ARG A 790 -20.80 -7.94 -50.04
N PRO A 791 -20.92 -7.09 -51.07
CA PRO A 791 -21.68 -5.84 -50.96
C PRO A 791 -23.15 -6.09 -50.60
N MET A 792 -23.67 -5.40 -49.59
CA MET A 792 -25.07 -5.50 -49.12
C MET A 792 -25.60 -4.11 -48.73
N THR A 793 -26.90 -3.87 -48.88
CA THR A 793 -27.51 -2.58 -48.48
C THR A 793 -27.78 -2.53 -46.97
N GLU A 794 -27.97 -1.33 -46.42
CA GLU A 794 -28.34 -1.17 -45.01
C GLU A 794 -29.67 -1.87 -44.70
N GLU A 795 -30.66 -1.76 -45.61
CA GLU A 795 -31.97 -2.40 -45.49
C GLU A 795 -31.88 -3.93 -45.52
N GLU A 796 -31.02 -4.50 -46.39
CA GLU A 796 -30.82 -5.95 -46.46
C GLU A 796 -30.16 -6.49 -45.18
N LEU A 797 -29.10 -5.83 -44.72
CA LEU A 797 -28.42 -6.18 -43.46
C LEU A 797 -29.36 -6.01 -42.26
N ALA A 798 -30.17 -4.94 -42.23
CA ALA A 798 -31.16 -4.72 -41.17
C ALA A 798 -32.26 -5.79 -41.19
N GLY A 799 -32.77 -6.17 -42.36
CA GLY A 799 -33.76 -7.23 -42.51
C GLY A 799 -33.23 -8.61 -42.08
N LYS A 800 -32.00 -8.97 -42.49
CA LYS A 800 -31.34 -10.21 -42.07
C LYS A 800 -31.05 -10.22 -40.57
N ALA A 801 -30.53 -9.12 -40.02
CA ALA A 801 -30.29 -8.98 -38.59
C ALA A 801 -31.59 -9.05 -37.75
N ALA A 802 -32.68 -8.44 -38.22
CA ALA A 802 -33.97 -8.48 -37.53
C ALA A 802 -34.50 -9.91 -37.41
N ARG A 803 -34.41 -10.71 -38.48
CA ARG A 803 -34.81 -12.12 -38.49
C ARG A 803 -33.97 -12.96 -37.54
N LEU A 804 -32.64 -12.87 -37.63
CA LEU A 804 -31.73 -13.66 -36.78
C LEU A 804 -31.93 -13.34 -35.29
N ILE A 805 -32.10 -12.07 -34.94
CA ILE A 805 -32.40 -11.65 -33.55
C ILE A 805 -33.76 -12.21 -33.09
N GLU A 806 -34.79 -12.21 -33.93
CA GLU A 806 -36.07 -12.86 -33.60
C GLU A 806 -35.90 -14.37 -33.36
N GLU A 807 -35.17 -15.06 -34.23
CA GLU A 807 -34.90 -16.50 -34.12
C GLU A 807 -34.12 -16.85 -32.86
N GLU A 808 -33.09 -16.08 -32.50
CA GLU A 808 -32.36 -16.23 -31.23
C GLU A 808 -33.28 -16.01 -30.02
N ILE A 809 -34.12 -14.97 -30.03
CA ILE A 809 -35.06 -14.70 -28.94
C ILE A 809 -36.06 -15.86 -28.79
N ARG A 810 -36.60 -16.40 -29.88
CA ARG A 810 -37.52 -17.56 -29.85
C ARG A 810 -36.81 -18.85 -29.41
N ARG A 811 -35.59 -19.10 -29.89
CA ARG A 811 -34.77 -20.27 -29.51
C ARG A 811 -34.46 -20.28 -28.01
N THR A 812 -34.00 -19.14 -27.47
CA THR A 812 -33.74 -18.99 -26.03
C THR A 812 -35.03 -19.09 -25.21
N TYR A 813 -36.14 -18.50 -25.65
CA TYR A 813 -37.45 -18.66 -24.99
C TYR A 813 -37.88 -20.13 -24.90
N ALA A 814 -37.81 -20.87 -26.00
CA ALA A 814 -38.14 -22.29 -26.04
C ALA A 814 -37.21 -23.15 -25.15
N ALA A 815 -35.92 -22.78 -25.03
CA ALA A 815 -34.99 -23.42 -24.11
C ALA A 815 -35.37 -23.19 -22.64
N GLY A 816 -35.80 -21.99 -22.26
CA GLY A 816 -36.35 -21.68 -20.94
C GLY A 816 -37.62 -22.46 -20.62
N LEU A 817 -38.56 -22.52 -21.57
CA LEU A 817 -39.82 -23.27 -21.43
C LEU A 817 -39.60 -24.77 -21.17
N LYS A 818 -38.59 -25.41 -21.80
CA LYS A 818 -38.23 -26.82 -21.53
C LYS A 818 -37.86 -27.06 -20.07
N LEU A 819 -37.21 -26.09 -19.42
CA LEU A 819 -36.89 -26.11 -17.99
C LEU A 819 -38.02 -25.54 -17.11
N LYS A 820 -39.14 -25.09 -17.70
CA LYS A 820 -40.26 -24.40 -17.02
C LYS A 820 -39.83 -23.08 -16.36
N GLY A 821 -38.80 -22.42 -16.89
CA GLY A 821 -38.25 -21.16 -16.38
C GLY A 821 -38.59 -19.96 -17.26
N ASP A 822 -38.92 -18.83 -16.63
CA ASP A 822 -39.25 -17.57 -17.30
C ASP A 822 -37.99 -16.70 -17.51
N LEU A 823 -37.21 -17.04 -18.54
CA LEU A 823 -35.94 -16.37 -18.86
C LEU A 823 -36.05 -14.86 -19.11
N TYR A 824 -37.22 -14.38 -19.56
CA TYR A 824 -37.43 -12.98 -19.94
C TYR A 824 -38.25 -12.19 -18.90
N GLY A 825 -38.63 -12.84 -17.80
CA GLY A 825 -39.39 -12.21 -16.72
C GLY A 825 -40.79 -11.77 -17.16
N LEU A 826 -41.45 -12.50 -18.07
CA LEU A 826 -42.82 -12.20 -18.52
C LEU A 826 -43.84 -12.36 -17.39
N GLN A 827 -43.74 -13.43 -16.60
CA GLN A 827 -44.57 -13.66 -15.40
C GLN A 827 -44.26 -12.61 -14.33
N GLN A 828 -42.97 -12.28 -14.13
CA GLN A 828 -42.56 -11.20 -13.22
C GLN A 828 -43.08 -9.83 -13.69
N HIS A 829 -43.09 -9.58 -15.00
CA HIS A 829 -43.64 -8.37 -15.59
C HIS A 829 -45.12 -8.26 -15.29
N ARG A 830 -45.93 -9.29 -15.61
CA ARG A 830 -47.36 -9.37 -15.27
C ARG A 830 -47.62 -9.13 -13.77
N TYR A 831 -46.84 -9.80 -12.90
CA TYR A 831 -46.93 -9.63 -11.44
C TYR A 831 -46.72 -8.18 -10.98
N ARG A 832 -45.75 -7.47 -11.58
CA ARG A 832 -45.39 -6.10 -11.22
C ARG A 832 -46.30 -5.05 -11.87
N THR A 833 -46.74 -5.27 -13.11
CA THR A 833 -47.63 -4.38 -13.87
C THR A 833 -49.06 -4.43 -13.33
N ALA A 834 -49.51 -5.56 -12.77
CA ALA A 834 -50.76 -5.72 -12.03
C ALA A 834 -50.79 -4.99 -10.66
N ALA A 835 -50.10 -3.85 -10.53
CA ALA A 835 -49.80 -3.16 -9.27
C ALA A 835 -51.03 -2.83 -8.39
N VAL A 836 -52.17 -2.56 -9.02
CA VAL A 836 -53.43 -2.12 -8.38
C VAL A 836 -54.22 -3.27 -7.73
N LEU A 837 -53.97 -4.53 -8.12
CA LEU A 837 -54.76 -5.68 -7.63
C LEU A 837 -54.30 -6.14 -6.23
N PRO A 838 -55.14 -6.85 -5.44
CA PRO A 838 -54.72 -7.47 -4.20
C PRO A 838 -53.62 -8.53 -4.42
N PRO A 839 -52.68 -8.74 -3.46
CA PRO A 839 -51.54 -9.64 -3.65
C PRO A 839 -51.90 -11.07 -4.08
N ARG A 840 -53.01 -11.64 -3.57
CA ARG A 840 -53.52 -12.96 -4.01
C ARG A 840 -53.87 -12.97 -5.50
N ARG A 841 -54.61 -11.96 -5.97
CA ARG A 841 -55.03 -11.86 -7.37
C ARG A 841 -53.87 -11.58 -8.32
N LYS A 842 -52.83 -10.85 -7.88
CA LYS A 842 -51.56 -10.73 -8.62
C LYS A 842 -50.86 -12.07 -8.77
N ALA A 843 -50.80 -12.84 -7.67
CA ALA A 843 -50.18 -14.15 -7.64
C ALA A 843 -50.92 -15.16 -8.53
N GLU A 844 -52.25 -15.15 -8.53
CA GLU A 844 -53.09 -15.96 -9.43
C GLU A 844 -52.80 -15.66 -10.91
N LEU A 845 -52.76 -14.37 -11.29
CA LEU A 845 -52.45 -13.95 -12.67
C LEU A 845 -51.02 -14.30 -13.09
N ALA A 846 -50.03 -14.18 -12.19
CA ALA A 846 -48.63 -14.48 -12.49
C ALA A 846 -48.29 -15.97 -12.43
N ALA A 847 -49.09 -16.79 -11.74
CA ALA A 847 -48.89 -18.24 -11.62
C ALA A 847 -49.24 -19.01 -12.89
N GLU A 848 -49.90 -18.37 -13.86
CA GLU A 848 -50.24 -18.99 -15.13
C GLU A 848 -48.98 -19.36 -15.91
N LYS A 849 -48.90 -20.63 -16.34
CA LYS A 849 -47.70 -21.18 -16.98
C LYS A 849 -47.58 -20.66 -18.40
N LEU A 850 -46.41 -20.08 -18.70
CA LEU A 850 -46.03 -19.69 -20.05
C LEU A 850 -46.08 -20.89 -21.00
N LYS A 851 -46.59 -20.65 -22.22
CA LYS A 851 -46.61 -21.58 -23.34
C LYS A 851 -45.76 -21.01 -24.47
N GLU A 852 -45.46 -21.81 -25.49
CA GLU A 852 -44.80 -21.31 -26.70
C GLU A 852 -45.63 -20.20 -27.37
N SER A 853 -46.95 -20.37 -27.42
CA SER A 853 -47.92 -19.37 -27.90
C SER A 853 -48.04 -18.12 -27.02
N SER A 854 -47.49 -18.10 -25.79
CA SER A 854 -47.50 -16.89 -24.96
C SER A 854 -46.55 -15.82 -25.49
N LEU A 855 -45.55 -16.17 -26.31
CA LEU A 855 -44.69 -15.18 -26.98
C LEU A 855 -45.14 -15.00 -28.44
N ARG A 856 -46.14 -14.13 -28.61
CA ARG A 856 -46.89 -13.99 -29.86
C ARG A 856 -46.06 -13.29 -30.94
N GLN A 857 -45.92 -11.97 -30.88
CA GLN A 857 -45.15 -11.20 -31.85
C GLN A 857 -43.81 -10.69 -31.29
N ILE A 858 -42.75 -10.75 -32.08
CA ILE A 858 -41.47 -10.10 -31.79
C ILE A 858 -41.21 -9.12 -32.94
N ARG A 859 -41.06 -7.83 -32.62
CA ARG A 859 -40.82 -6.75 -33.59
C ARG A 859 -39.42 -6.20 -33.36
N VAL A 860 -38.46 -6.66 -34.16
CA VAL A 860 -37.05 -6.22 -34.08
C VAL A 860 -36.79 -5.05 -35.04
N LYS A 861 -36.17 -3.98 -34.53
CA LYS A 861 -35.77 -2.77 -35.28
C LYS A 861 -34.27 -2.53 -35.10
N PRO A 862 -33.40 -3.16 -35.91
CA PRO A 862 -31.97 -2.87 -35.91
C PRO A 862 -31.67 -1.60 -36.72
N TYR A 863 -30.77 -0.76 -36.21
CA TYR A 863 -30.31 0.47 -36.86
C TYR A 863 -28.81 0.38 -37.12
N ILE A 864 -28.36 0.26 -38.37
CA ILE A 864 -26.95 -0.04 -38.70
C ILE A 864 -26.19 1.27 -38.97
N VAL A 865 -25.47 1.75 -37.95
CA VAL A 865 -25.04 3.16 -37.89
C VAL A 865 -23.77 3.46 -38.72
N SER A 866 -22.87 2.49 -38.95
CA SER A 866 -21.72 2.66 -39.86
C SER A 866 -21.03 1.34 -40.25
N GLY A 867 -20.17 1.41 -41.27
CA GLY A 867 -19.16 0.40 -41.62
C GLY A 867 -17.83 0.62 -40.89
N GLY A 868 -17.87 0.87 -39.58
CA GLY A 868 -16.69 1.20 -38.78
C GLY A 868 -16.17 2.62 -39.05
N LYS A 869 -14.98 2.73 -39.66
CA LYS A 869 -14.34 4.02 -40.02
C LYS A 869 -14.92 4.67 -41.29
N TYR A 870 -15.70 3.93 -42.08
CA TYR A 870 -16.25 4.39 -43.35
C TYR A 870 -17.78 4.39 -43.33
N THR A 871 -18.40 5.15 -44.24
CA THR A 871 -19.81 4.98 -44.59
C THR A 871 -20.01 3.64 -45.29
N LEU A 872 -21.20 3.05 -45.18
CA LEU A 872 -21.49 1.72 -45.75
C LEU A 872 -21.27 1.71 -47.28
N GLU A 873 -21.71 2.77 -47.97
CA GLU A 873 -21.48 2.98 -49.41
C GLU A 873 -19.99 2.90 -49.80
N ARG A 874 -19.11 3.50 -49.00
CA ARG A 874 -17.66 3.54 -49.26
C ARG A 874 -16.96 2.25 -48.84
N TYR A 875 -17.61 1.42 -48.02
CA TYR A 875 -17.17 0.06 -47.72
C TYR A 875 -17.51 -0.87 -48.89
N ASN A 876 -18.74 -0.80 -49.42
CA ASN A 876 -19.22 -1.59 -50.56
C ASN A 876 -18.51 -1.32 -51.91
N GLN A 877 -17.72 -0.24 -52.00
CA GLN A 877 -16.92 0.12 -53.18
C GLN A 877 -15.48 -0.42 -53.15
N ARG A 878 -15.13 -1.22 -52.14
CA ARG A 878 -13.83 -1.88 -51.98
C ARG A 878 -13.97 -3.39 -52.05
#